data_AF-A0A7Y3CB26-F1
#
_entry.id   AF-A0A7Y3CB26-F1
#
_cell.length_a   1.000
_cell.length_b   1.000
_cell.length_c   1.000
_cell.angle_alpha   90.00
_cell.angle_beta   90.00
_cell.angle_gamma   90.00
#
_symmetry.space_group_name_H-M   'P 1'
#
loop_
_entity.id
_entity.type
_entity.pdbx_description
1 polymer ?
#
loop_
_entity_poly.entity_id
_entity_poly.type
_entity_poly.pdbx_seq_one_letter_code
_entity_poly.pdbx_strand_id
1 'polypeptide(L)'
;MIKKLLPKLLIILLLVGYSQSTEAQLFKKKKKTEASKPEAKTKKGDPEPYDKVITKDAVTDSGLFDVHKVDDSHFYEIPDSLFNREMLMVSRISKTASGIGFGGGKINTQVLRWEKKPKKVLLRVVSYDVVAADSLPVHEAVVNSNFEPVLYSFDIKAFKKDSLNPATVIQVDELFTKDVQALGMPDRLKKRYKATRLDAGRSYLESLKSYPLNIEARHVKTYNAGSPPSNQSLGSISIEINNSMILLPEEPMKRRYFDKRVGWFARGQVDYGLDAQESKTITFLDRWRLEVKDEDMEKFKNGELVEPKKPIVYYVDRATPEQWVPFIKQGIEDWQVAFEAAGFKNAIIAKDPPSPEEDPEWSPEDVRYSVVRYLASPIPNANGPHVSDPRSGEILESDINWYHNVMTLLRNWFFVQTAAINPEARGVEFKDEVMGRLIRFVSSHEVGHTLGLPHNMGSSVAYAVDSLRSESFTKKYGTAPSIMDYARFNYVAQPEDGDVALMPNIGIYDKYAIKWGYKPILDVSAEDEKSILDSWILEHAGDPMYRFGHQQVGDVVDPSSQTEDLGDNAILASEYGIKNLQRIVPNLVEWTQEDGKNYDDLETLYGQVLSQYNRYMGHVSNNIGGVYENHKTYDQEGAVYT
;
A
#
# COMPACT_ATOMS: atom_id res chain seq x y z
N MET A 1 -27.87 22.36 57.41
CA MET A 1 -26.74 23.30 57.50
C MET A 1 -26.00 23.27 56.17
N ILE A 2 -26.19 24.30 55.34
CA ILE A 2 -25.72 24.40 53.95
C ILE A 2 -25.31 25.87 53.68
N LYS A 3 -24.14 26.01 53.04
CA LYS A 3 -23.64 27.08 52.14
C LYS A 3 -23.14 28.44 52.66
N LYS A 4 -21.84 28.66 52.37
CA LYS A 4 -21.18 29.72 51.55
C LYS A 4 -21.70 31.16 51.63
N LEU A 5 -20.77 32.13 51.75
CA LEU A 5 -20.94 33.51 51.24
C LEU A 5 -19.60 34.24 50.98
N LEU A 6 -19.48 34.74 49.75
CA LEU A 6 -18.83 35.97 49.26
C LEU A 6 -19.91 36.63 48.36
N PRO A 7 -20.08 37.97 48.23
CA PRO A 7 -19.28 38.77 47.25
C PRO A 7 -19.27 40.35 47.35
N LYS A 8 -18.30 40.97 46.64
CA LYS A 8 -18.26 42.13 45.67
C LYS A 8 -18.91 43.56 45.84
N LEU A 9 -18.16 44.55 45.28
CA LEU A 9 -18.50 45.80 44.50
C LEU A 9 -18.92 47.11 45.25
N LEU A 10 -18.68 48.39 44.87
CA LEU A 10 -17.99 49.18 43.79
C LEU A 10 -18.12 50.73 44.12
N ILE A 11 -17.48 51.64 43.33
CA ILE A 11 -17.78 53.10 43.02
C ILE A 11 -17.04 54.20 43.85
N ILE A 12 -16.54 55.38 43.38
CA ILE A 12 -16.11 56.02 42.09
C ILE A 12 -15.87 57.55 42.36
N LEU A 13 -14.95 58.21 41.61
CA LEU A 13 -14.84 59.68 41.24
C LEU A 13 -14.59 60.79 42.31
N LEU A 14 -13.95 61.98 42.09
CA LEU A 14 -13.15 62.68 41.05
C LEU A 14 -12.77 64.11 41.58
N LEU A 15 -11.76 64.79 40.98
CA LEU A 15 -11.51 66.26 40.79
C LEU A 15 -10.66 67.04 41.84
N VAL A 16 -9.71 67.97 41.56
CA VAL A 16 -9.27 68.80 40.39
C VAL A 16 -7.80 69.26 40.58
N GLY A 17 -7.04 69.40 39.47
CA GLY A 17 -6.26 70.63 39.20
C GLY A 17 -4.72 70.58 39.26
N TYR A 18 -4.05 70.50 38.09
CA TYR A 18 -3.35 71.64 37.44
C TYR A 18 -2.59 71.18 36.18
N SER A 19 -2.67 71.99 35.12
CA SER A 19 -2.00 71.80 33.83
C SER A 19 -0.95 72.89 33.57
N GLN A 20 0.17 72.45 32.97
CA GLN A 20 1.13 73.12 32.07
C GLN A 20 1.95 74.35 32.49
N SER A 21 3.28 74.22 32.34
CA SER A 21 4.05 75.05 31.40
C SER A 21 5.33 74.32 30.91
N THR A 22 5.57 74.47 29.61
CA THR A 22 6.77 74.15 28.85
C THR A 22 7.86 75.19 29.05
N GLU A 23 9.14 74.80 29.10
CA GLU A 23 10.21 75.39 28.27
C GLU A 23 11.53 74.63 28.38
N ALA A 24 12.25 74.60 27.26
CA ALA A 24 13.45 73.84 27.00
C ALA A 24 14.71 74.52 27.54
N GLN A 25 15.71 73.74 27.96
CA GLN A 25 17.11 74.10 27.72
C GLN A 25 18.05 72.90 27.80
N LEU A 26 18.77 72.75 26.69
CA LEU A 26 19.83 71.80 26.38
C LEU A 26 20.98 71.86 27.38
N PHE A 27 21.39 70.73 27.97
CA PHE A 27 22.81 70.47 28.29
C PHE A 27 23.15 68.97 28.22
N LYS A 28 24.19 68.69 27.42
CA LYS A 28 24.78 67.39 27.06
C LYS A 28 24.99 66.45 28.26
N LYS A 29 24.33 65.28 28.25
CA LYS A 29 24.70 64.12 29.07
C LYS A 29 25.53 63.13 28.25
N LYS A 30 26.75 62.85 28.73
CA LYS A 30 27.65 61.78 28.27
C LYS A 30 26.88 60.47 28.09
N LYS A 31 27.00 59.88 26.89
CA LYS A 31 26.60 58.51 26.58
C LYS A 31 27.39 57.58 27.53
N LYS A 32 26.70 57.01 28.52
CA LYS A 32 27.19 55.84 29.26
C LYS A 32 27.06 54.67 28.29
N THR A 33 28.18 54.19 27.78
CA THR A 33 28.28 52.92 27.09
C THR A 33 27.84 51.85 28.10
N GLU A 34 26.65 51.27 27.90
CA GLU A 34 26.32 50.00 28.52
C GLU A 34 27.32 48.99 27.99
N ALA A 35 28.21 48.53 28.86
CA ALA A 35 29.03 47.38 28.62
C ALA A 35 28.08 46.20 28.35
N SER A 36 28.16 45.63 27.15
CA SER A 36 27.53 44.36 26.84
C SER A 36 27.97 43.35 27.88
N LYS A 37 27.00 42.77 28.59
CA LYS A 37 27.25 41.54 29.36
C LYS A 37 27.86 40.53 28.39
N PRO A 38 28.94 39.83 28.76
CA PRO A 38 29.45 38.74 27.94
C PRO A 38 28.31 37.75 27.72
N GLU A 39 27.99 37.43 26.47
CA GLU A 39 27.12 36.30 26.16
C GLU A 39 27.66 35.09 26.93
N ALA A 40 26.81 34.50 27.79
CA ALA A 40 27.14 33.26 28.45
C ALA A 40 27.46 32.23 27.35
N LYS A 41 28.71 31.79 27.26
CA LYS A 41 29.11 30.71 26.35
C LYS A 41 28.20 29.53 26.63
N THR A 42 27.36 29.18 25.66
CA THR A 42 26.54 27.97 25.67
C THR A 42 27.47 26.78 25.92
N LYS A 43 27.10 25.92 26.89
CA LYS A 43 27.86 24.70 27.15
C LYS A 43 27.68 23.76 25.95
N LYS A 44 28.71 22.98 25.62
CA LYS A 44 28.67 22.00 24.53
C LYS A 44 27.48 21.06 24.73
N GLY A 45 26.50 21.10 23.82
CA GLY A 45 25.28 20.29 23.86
C GLY A 45 24.02 20.98 24.38
N ASP A 46 24.06 22.27 24.75
CA ASP A 46 22.84 23.05 24.95
C ASP A 46 22.36 23.65 23.62
N PRO A 47 21.04 23.82 23.41
CA PRO A 47 20.49 24.41 22.17
C PRO A 47 21.05 25.81 21.88
N GLU A 48 21.33 26.08 20.62
CA GLU A 48 21.84 27.34 20.12
C GLU A 48 20.69 28.29 19.70
N PRO A 49 20.96 29.60 19.53
CA PRO A 49 20.02 30.51 18.87
C PRO A 49 19.63 30.00 17.48
N TYR A 50 18.34 30.08 17.16
CA TYR A 50 17.76 29.58 15.90
C TYR A 50 18.54 30.03 14.66
N ASP A 51 18.79 31.34 14.51
CA ASP A 51 19.46 31.90 13.33
C ASP A 51 20.94 31.49 13.18
N LYS A 52 21.53 30.86 14.21
CA LYS A 52 22.87 30.26 14.12
C LYS A 52 22.85 28.84 13.59
N VAL A 53 21.73 28.13 13.74
CA VAL A 53 21.54 26.76 13.26
C VAL A 53 20.88 26.78 11.88
N ILE A 54 19.76 27.48 11.76
CA ILE A 54 19.05 27.68 10.50
C ILE A 54 19.40 29.09 10.01
N THR A 55 20.45 29.17 9.19
CA THR A 55 20.96 30.44 8.67
C THR A 55 20.08 30.99 7.57
N LYS A 56 20.32 32.25 7.16
CA LYS A 56 19.59 32.86 6.03
C LYS A 56 19.81 32.16 4.69
N ASP A 57 20.93 31.45 4.55
CA ASP A 57 21.27 30.68 3.35
C ASP A 57 20.67 29.26 3.36
N ALA A 58 19.84 28.93 4.37
CA ALA A 58 19.18 27.64 4.46
C ALA A 58 18.19 27.45 3.30
N VAL A 59 18.30 26.33 2.59
CA VAL A 59 17.27 25.89 1.65
C VAL A 59 16.22 25.12 2.44
N THR A 60 14.99 25.59 2.41
CA THR A 60 13.88 24.99 3.19
C THR A 60 12.86 24.40 2.27
N ASP A 61 12.47 23.16 2.55
CA ASP A 61 11.33 22.47 1.98
C ASP A 61 10.26 22.30 3.06
N SER A 62 9.05 22.80 2.81
CA SER A 62 8.00 22.94 3.82
C SER A 62 6.88 21.93 3.58
N GLY A 63 6.53 21.18 4.63
CA GLY A 63 5.49 20.16 4.57
C GLY A 63 5.10 19.72 5.98
N LEU A 64 5.12 18.41 6.24
CA LEU A 64 4.82 17.83 7.54
C LEU A 64 5.75 18.38 8.62
N PHE A 65 7.07 18.34 8.34
CA PHE A 65 8.10 19.11 9.04
C PHE A 65 8.70 20.10 8.05
N ASP A 66 9.26 21.20 8.53
CA ASP A 66 10.18 21.96 7.69
C ASP A 66 11.52 21.19 7.62
N VAL A 67 12.00 20.94 6.41
CA VAL A 67 13.28 20.30 6.13
C VAL A 67 14.25 21.38 5.70
N HIS A 68 15.31 21.60 6.46
CA HIS A 68 16.34 22.59 6.12
C HIS A 68 17.62 21.91 5.67
N LYS A 69 18.23 22.44 4.61
CA LYS A 69 19.62 22.18 4.25
C LYS A 69 20.44 23.43 4.51
N VAL A 70 21.45 23.33 5.37
CA VAL A 70 22.43 24.37 5.66
C VAL A 70 23.81 23.80 5.37
N ASP A 71 24.49 24.38 4.39
CA ASP A 71 25.67 23.77 3.75
C ASP A 71 25.36 22.32 3.31
N ASP A 72 26.02 21.33 3.91
CA ASP A 72 25.80 19.90 3.66
C ASP A 72 24.99 19.19 4.77
N SER A 73 24.56 19.93 5.81
CA SER A 73 23.82 19.37 6.96
C SER A 73 22.32 19.49 6.78
N HIS A 74 21.58 18.46 7.20
CA HIS A 74 20.14 18.40 7.08
C HIS A 74 19.46 18.42 8.45
N PHE A 75 18.41 19.23 8.55
CA PHE A 75 17.68 19.43 9.79
C PHE A 75 16.19 19.19 9.59
N TYR A 76 15.56 18.62 10.60
CA TYR A 76 14.12 18.68 10.76
C TYR A 76 13.78 19.77 11.77
N GLU A 77 12.92 20.69 11.37
CA GLU A 77 12.15 21.53 12.26
C GLU A 77 10.78 20.88 12.47
N ILE A 78 10.60 20.30 13.65
CA ILE A 78 9.40 19.57 14.03
C ILE A 78 8.44 20.53 14.75
N PRO A 79 7.24 20.78 14.21
CA PRO A 79 6.20 21.49 14.94
C PRO A 79 5.91 20.80 16.27
N ASP A 80 5.89 21.56 17.38
CA ASP A 80 5.74 20.97 18.71
C ASP A 80 4.41 20.23 18.87
N SER A 81 3.39 20.58 18.08
CA SER A 81 2.08 19.91 17.99
C SER A 81 2.13 18.49 17.42
N LEU A 82 3.21 18.12 16.71
CA LEU A 82 3.39 16.79 16.13
C LEU A 82 4.17 15.84 17.05
N PHE A 83 4.71 16.30 18.19
CA PHE A 83 5.28 15.38 19.17
C PHE A 83 4.19 14.47 19.75
N ASN A 84 4.56 13.20 19.93
CA ASN A 84 3.68 12.10 20.32
C ASN A 84 2.61 11.72 19.28
N ARG A 85 2.54 12.39 18.13
CA ARG A 85 1.81 11.87 16.97
C ARG A 85 2.57 10.69 16.37
N GLU A 86 1.83 9.69 15.97
CA GLU A 86 2.37 8.47 15.38
C GLU A 86 2.48 8.60 13.87
N MET A 87 3.56 8.05 13.35
CA MET A 87 3.89 8.09 11.92
C MET A 87 4.31 6.69 11.48
N LEU A 88 3.86 6.27 10.31
CA LEU A 88 4.25 4.99 9.72
C LEU A 88 5.49 5.17 8.87
N MET A 89 6.59 4.50 9.24
CA MET A 89 7.82 4.47 8.46
C MET A 89 7.82 3.27 7.52
N VAL A 90 7.71 3.51 6.22
CA VAL A 90 7.79 2.49 5.17
C VAL A 90 9.14 2.61 4.46
N SER A 91 9.94 1.55 4.52
CA SER A 91 11.25 1.48 3.87
C SER A 91 11.15 0.66 2.58
N ARG A 92 11.63 1.20 1.46
CA ARG A 92 11.63 0.53 0.15
C ARG A 92 13.01 0.62 -0.50
N ILE A 93 13.37 -0.39 -1.29
CA ILE A 93 14.53 -0.29 -2.20
C ILE A 93 14.11 0.58 -3.37
N SER A 94 14.77 1.72 -3.58
CA SER A 94 14.51 2.60 -4.74
C SER A 94 15.29 2.15 -5.97
N LYS A 95 16.59 1.89 -5.78
CA LYS A 95 17.49 1.40 -6.81
C LYS A 95 18.46 0.40 -6.22
N THR A 96 18.81 -0.62 -7.00
CA THR A 96 19.74 -1.65 -6.55
C THR A 96 20.48 -2.29 -7.72
N ALA A 97 21.63 -2.90 -7.42
CA ALA A 97 22.35 -3.72 -8.37
C ALA A 97 21.63 -5.05 -8.61
N SER A 98 21.92 -5.68 -9.75
CA SER A 98 21.30 -6.96 -10.14
C SER A 98 21.43 -8.02 -9.04
N GLY A 99 20.35 -8.77 -8.80
CA GLY A 99 20.32 -9.92 -7.88
C GLY A 99 20.10 -9.61 -6.39
N ILE A 100 19.82 -8.36 -6.00
CA ILE A 100 19.51 -7.98 -4.59
C ILE A 100 18.00 -7.89 -4.34
N GLY A 101 17.26 -7.35 -5.31
CA GLY A 101 15.84 -7.04 -5.25
C GLY A 101 15.44 -6.20 -6.45
N PHE A 102 14.33 -5.46 -6.35
CA PHE A 102 13.85 -4.56 -7.39
C PHE A 102 13.44 -3.21 -6.79
N GLY A 103 13.45 -2.16 -7.62
CA GLY A 103 12.97 -0.83 -7.25
C GLY A 103 11.48 -0.85 -6.90
N GLY A 104 11.08 -0.23 -5.79
CA GLY A 104 9.72 -0.27 -5.23
C GLY A 104 9.51 -1.36 -4.16
N GLY A 105 10.42 -2.33 -4.03
CA GLY A 105 10.29 -3.45 -3.09
C GLY A 105 10.32 -3.00 -1.62
N LYS A 106 9.25 -3.27 -0.88
CA LYS A 106 9.13 -3.02 0.57
C LYS A 106 10.10 -3.90 1.37
N ILE A 107 10.89 -3.29 2.24
CA ILE A 107 11.89 -3.99 3.08
C ILE A 107 11.61 -3.89 4.58
N ASN A 108 10.91 -2.85 5.03
CA ASN A 108 10.49 -2.70 6.42
C ASN A 108 9.26 -1.80 6.55
N THR A 109 8.48 -2.00 7.61
CA THR A 109 7.37 -1.12 8.00
C THR A 109 7.25 -1.11 9.51
N GLN A 110 7.20 0.07 10.12
CA GLN A 110 7.10 0.22 11.58
C GLN A 110 6.43 1.54 11.96
N VAL A 111 5.69 1.56 13.06
CA VAL A 111 5.14 2.80 13.61
C VAL A 111 6.20 3.48 14.46
N LEU A 112 6.41 4.76 14.21
CA LEU A 112 7.36 5.61 14.90
C LEU A 112 6.64 6.75 15.60
N ARG A 113 7.20 7.17 16.73
CA ARG A 113 6.71 8.34 17.47
C ARG A 113 7.87 9.22 17.90
N TRP A 114 7.79 10.51 17.58
CA TRP A 114 8.75 11.51 18.03
C TRP A 114 8.38 11.94 19.45
N GLU A 115 9.31 11.78 20.39
CA GLU A 115 9.12 12.11 21.81
C GLU A 115 10.11 13.21 22.22
N LYS A 116 9.59 14.37 22.63
CA LYS A 116 10.41 15.48 23.13
C LYS A 116 10.76 15.28 24.60
N LYS A 117 12.05 15.33 24.90
CA LYS A 117 12.64 15.41 26.25
C LYS A 117 13.30 16.78 26.44
N PRO A 118 13.65 17.19 27.68
CA PRO A 118 14.17 18.54 27.94
C PRO A 118 15.40 18.95 27.12
N LYS A 119 16.24 17.99 26.73
CA LYS A 119 17.47 18.23 25.94
C LYS A 119 17.56 17.42 24.65
N LYS A 120 16.62 16.51 24.41
CA LYS A 120 16.70 15.51 23.35
C LYS A 120 15.36 15.28 22.69
N VAL A 121 15.38 14.84 21.45
CA VAL A 121 14.24 14.20 20.80
C VAL A 121 14.56 12.72 20.65
N LEU A 122 13.63 11.86 21.04
CA LEU A 122 13.73 10.41 20.87
C LEU A 122 12.80 9.99 19.73
N LEU A 123 13.27 9.07 18.89
CA LEU A 123 12.44 8.37 17.92
C LEU A 123 12.12 7.00 18.49
N ARG A 124 10.87 6.78 18.87
CA ARG A 124 10.38 5.54 19.48
C ARG A 124 9.80 4.61 18.44
N VAL A 125 9.90 3.30 18.67
CA VAL A 125 9.15 2.29 17.92
C VAL A 125 7.90 1.94 18.72
N VAL A 126 6.73 2.12 18.10
CA VAL A 126 5.43 1.78 18.68
C VAL A 126 4.96 0.45 18.07
N SER A 127 4.48 -0.46 18.91
CA SER A 127 3.86 -1.71 18.48
C SER A 127 2.37 -1.70 18.80
N TYR A 128 1.59 -2.28 17.89
CA TYR A 128 0.17 -2.53 18.03
C TYR A 128 -0.15 -4.03 18.04
N ASP A 129 0.86 -4.88 18.25
CA ASP A 129 0.69 -6.34 18.30
C ASP A 129 -0.13 -6.77 19.53
N VAL A 130 -0.06 -5.98 20.60
CA VAL A 130 -0.77 -6.19 21.86
C VAL A 130 -1.47 -4.89 22.27
N VAL A 131 -2.78 -4.96 22.52
CA VAL A 131 -3.62 -3.78 22.78
C VAL A 131 -4.61 -4.01 23.93
N ALA A 132 -5.08 -2.90 24.50
CA ALA A 132 -6.28 -2.82 25.32
C ALA A 132 -6.81 -1.38 25.26
N ALA A 133 -8.12 -1.19 25.32
CA ALA A 133 -8.73 0.13 25.35
C ALA A 133 -8.22 0.95 26.54
N ASP A 134 -7.84 2.20 26.31
CA ASP A 134 -7.31 3.13 27.33
C ASP A 134 -8.27 3.41 28.50
N SER A 135 -9.57 3.24 28.26
CA SER A 135 -10.62 3.31 29.27
C SER A 135 -10.62 2.13 30.26
N LEU A 136 -9.87 1.06 30.00
CA LEU A 136 -9.83 -0.14 30.82
C LEU A 136 -8.58 -0.18 31.73
N PRO A 137 -8.70 -0.63 32.99
CA PRO A 137 -7.54 -0.76 33.89
C PRO A 137 -6.40 -1.64 33.34
N VAL A 138 -6.72 -2.68 32.58
CA VAL A 138 -5.74 -3.60 31.98
C VAL A 138 -4.80 -2.90 30.97
N HIS A 139 -5.20 -1.73 30.43
CA HIS A 139 -4.35 -0.91 29.57
C HIS A 139 -3.02 -0.55 30.25
N GLU A 140 -3.04 -0.24 31.55
CA GLU A 140 -1.82 0.06 32.30
C GLU A 140 -0.84 -1.13 32.28
N ALA A 141 -1.36 -2.35 32.44
CA ALA A 141 -0.54 -3.57 32.38
C ALA A 141 0.03 -3.82 30.97
N VAL A 142 -0.76 -3.56 29.93
CA VAL A 142 -0.32 -3.65 28.53
C VAL A 142 0.81 -2.65 28.26
N VAL A 143 0.65 -1.38 28.65
CA VAL A 143 1.68 -0.34 28.46
C VAL A 143 2.94 -0.66 29.27
N ASN A 144 2.81 -1.08 30.53
CA ASN A 144 3.95 -1.41 31.38
C ASN A 144 4.73 -2.64 30.89
N SER A 145 4.06 -3.58 30.23
CA SER A 145 4.68 -4.78 29.68
C SER A 145 5.31 -4.55 28.29
N ASN A 146 4.89 -3.49 27.59
CA ASN A 146 5.35 -3.15 26.24
C ASN A 146 6.12 -1.82 26.25
N PHE A 147 7.39 -1.85 26.69
CA PHE A 147 8.26 -0.69 26.61
C PHE A 147 8.58 -0.35 25.15
N GLU A 148 8.23 0.86 24.71
CA GLU A 148 8.58 1.38 23.38
C GLU A 148 10.09 1.61 23.25
N PRO A 149 10.81 0.81 22.43
CA PRO A 149 12.25 0.96 22.28
C PRO A 149 12.63 2.30 21.64
N VAL A 150 13.81 2.82 21.98
CA VAL A 150 14.40 4.00 21.31
C VAL A 150 15.11 3.53 20.04
N LEU A 151 14.61 3.91 18.87
CA LEU A 151 15.27 3.69 17.59
C LEU A 151 16.48 4.62 17.42
N TYR A 152 16.30 5.90 17.73
CA TYR A 152 17.36 6.92 17.63
C TYR A 152 17.15 8.04 18.64
N SER A 153 18.24 8.75 18.97
CA SER A 153 18.23 9.88 19.92
C SER A 153 18.97 11.07 19.32
N PHE A 154 18.31 12.22 19.30
CA PHE A 154 18.81 13.46 18.73
C PHE A 154 19.03 14.50 19.82
N ASP A 155 20.14 15.23 19.75
CA ASP A 155 20.31 16.43 20.55
C ASP A 155 19.52 17.58 19.92
N ILE A 156 18.82 18.36 20.75
CA ILE A 156 18.09 19.54 20.28
C ILE A 156 19.10 20.61 19.88
N LYS A 157 19.04 21.07 18.62
CA LYS A 157 19.97 22.06 18.08
C LYS A 157 19.47 23.48 18.32
N ALA A 158 18.18 23.75 18.14
CA ALA A 158 17.57 25.04 18.39
C ALA A 158 16.07 24.92 18.66
N PHE A 159 15.46 26.01 19.09
CA PHE A 159 14.01 26.19 19.16
C PHE A 159 13.61 27.39 18.32
N LYS A 160 12.54 27.24 17.52
CA LYS A 160 11.92 28.37 16.82
C LYS A 160 11.20 29.25 17.83
N LYS A 161 11.52 30.54 17.81
CA LYS A 161 10.88 31.54 18.69
C LYS A 161 9.61 32.09 18.05
N ASP A 162 8.68 31.20 17.73
CA ASP A 162 7.32 31.55 17.34
C ASP A 162 6.36 31.07 18.43
N SER A 163 5.72 32.02 19.12
CA SER A 163 4.77 31.71 20.20
C SER A 163 3.47 31.07 19.69
N LEU A 164 3.15 31.23 18.40
CA LEU A 164 1.96 30.65 17.78
C LEU A 164 2.24 29.27 17.19
N ASN A 165 3.43 29.08 16.60
CA ASN A 165 3.86 27.82 16.00
C ASN A 165 5.25 27.41 16.53
N PRO A 166 5.36 27.02 17.81
CA PRO A 166 6.63 26.59 18.36
C PRO A 166 7.11 25.33 17.65
N ALA A 167 8.41 25.27 17.39
CA ALA A 167 9.03 24.12 16.72
C ALA A 167 10.42 23.83 17.30
N THR A 168 10.83 22.58 17.17
CA THR A 168 12.11 22.05 17.68
C THR A 168 12.99 21.59 16.53
N VAL A 169 14.22 22.08 16.49
CA VAL A 169 15.17 21.77 15.42
C VAL A 169 16.14 20.67 15.85
N ILE A 170 16.26 19.62 15.03
CA ILE A 170 17.23 18.53 15.19
C ILE A 170 18.00 18.31 13.88
N GLN A 171 19.24 17.83 13.99
CA GLN A 171 20.03 17.39 12.83
C GLN A 171 19.80 15.90 12.58
N VAL A 172 19.59 15.50 11.32
CA VAL A 172 19.08 14.15 11.00
C VAL A 172 20.00 13.29 10.13
N ASP A 173 21.10 13.84 9.61
CA ASP A 173 22.01 13.14 8.69
C ASP A 173 22.41 11.75 9.19
N GLU A 174 22.73 11.63 10.49
CA GLU A 174 23.22 10.38 11.07
C GLU A 174 22.16 9.27 11.13
N LEU A 175 20.87 9.60 11.15
CA LEU A 175 19.79 8.61 11.12
C LEU A 175 19.84 7.79 9.81
N PHE A 176 20.17 8.45 8.71
CA PHE A 176 20.16 7.86 7.37
C PHE A 176 21.55 7.42 6.90
N THR A 177 22.62 8.07 7.36
CA THR A 177 24.01 7.75 6.94
C THR A 177 24.69 6.67 7.79
N LYS A 178 24.25 6.46 9.04
CA LYS A 178 24.75 5.35 9.88
C LYS A 178 23.97 4.06 9.66
N ASP A 179 24.51 2.94 10.15
CA ASP A 179 23.86 1.62 10.07
C ASP A 179 22.75 1.49 11.13
N VAL A 180 21.70 2.29 10.98
CA VAL A 180 20.43 2.09 11.68
C VAL A 180 19.73 0.92 11.00
N GLN A 181 19.76 -0.24 11.65
CA GLN A 181 19.33 -1.52 11.07
C GLN A 181 17.91 -1.47 10.50
N ALA A 182 16.97 -0.82 11.21
CA ALA A 182 15.58 -0.72 10.78
C ALA A 182 15.38 0.12 9.50
N LEU A 183 16.35 0.96 9.13
CA LEU A 183 16.36 1.81 7.93
C LEU A 183 17.44 1.36 6.93
N GLY A 184 17.94 0.13 7.06
CA GLY A 184 19.07 -0.40 6.31
C GLY A 184 18.72 -1.66 5.52
N MET A 185 19.76 -2.39 5.11
CA MET A 185 19.58 -3.68 4.42
C MET A 185 18.96 -4.70 5.39
N PRO A 186 17.88 -5.43 5.00
CA PRO A 186 17.29 -6.47 5.83
C PRO A 186 18.26 -7.58 6.21
N ASP A 187 18.12 -8.12 7.42
CA ASP A 187 18.99 -9.18 7.96
C ASP A 187 19.06 -10.42 7.08
N ARG A 188 17.95 -10.80 6.43
CA ARG A 188 17.91 -11.93 5.49
C ARG A 188 18.88 -11.71 4.32
N LEU A 189 18.93 -10.50 3.77
CA LEU A 189 19.87 -10.15 2.70
C LEU A 189 21.29 -10.02 3.23
N LYS A 190 21.48 -9.43 4.43
CA LYS A 190 22.79 -9.37 5.09
C LYS A 190 23.39 -10.77 5.25
N LYS A 191 22.60 -11.73 5.75
CA LYS A 191 23.01 -13.14 5.91
C LYS A 191 23.29 -13.81 4.56
N ARG A 192 22.39 -13.68 3.58
CA ARG A 192 22.52 -14.28 2.25
C ARG A 192 23.81 -13.88 1.56
N TYR A 193 24.16 -12.59 1.59
CA TYR A 193 25.33 -12.07 0.87
C TYR A 193 26.57 -11.86 1.74
N LYS A 194 26.51 -12.31 3.01
CA LYS A 194 27.57 -12.11 4.00
C LYS A 194 27.97 -10.63 4.10
N ALA A 195 26.97 -9.75 4.13
CA ALA A 195 27.18 -8.32 4.33
C ALA A 195 27.60 -8.07 5.78
N THR A 196 28.58 -7.20 5.96
CA THR A 196 29.22 -6.89 7.25
C THR A 196 29.03 -5.40 7.56
N ARG A 197 30.11 -4.69 7.92
CA ARG A 197 30.04 -3.27 8.29
C ARG A 197 29.57 -2.40 7.12
N LEU A 198 28.79 -1.37 7.45
CA LEU A 198 28.54 -0.25 6.56
C LEU A 198 29.84 0.50 6.27
N ASP A 199 30.01 0.92 5.03
CA ASP A 199 31.04 1.83 4.59
C ASP A 199 30.50 3.26 4.60
N ALA A 200 30.86 4.03 5.64
CA ALA A 200 30.39 5.40 5.82
C ALA A 200 30.89 6.35 4.71
N GLY A 201 32.06 6.09 4.10
CA GLY A 201 32.58 6.93 3.02
C GLY A 201 31.85 6.76 1.70
N ARG A 202 31.08 5.67 1.56
CA ARG A 202 30.25 5.35 0.38
C ARG A 202 28.76 5.28 0.73
N SER A 203 28.35 5.91 1.82
CA SER A 203 26.96 5.99 2.25
C SER A 203 26.61 7.44 2.53
N TYR A 204 25.51 7.94 1.95
CA TYR A 204 25.17 9.35 1.96
C TYR A 204 23.67 9.56 1.79
N LEU A 205 23.18 10.71 2.26
CA LEU A 205 21.81 11.16 2.02
C LEU A 205 21.74 11.78 0.62
N GLU A 206 20.83 11.29 -0.22
CA GLU A 206 20.63 11.76 -1.59
C GLU A 206 19.65 12.92 -1.62
N SER A 207 18.51 12.76 -0.95
CA SER A 207 17.49 13.80 -0.87
C SER A 207 16.62 13.64 0.37
N LEU A 208 16.06 14.76 0.81
CA LEU A 208 15.11 14.85 1.91
C LEU A 208 14.00 15.81 1.47
N LYS A 209 12.79 15.30 1.34
CA LYS A 209 11.64 16.07 0.85
C LYS A 209 10.50 16.04 1.86
N SER A 210 9.79 17.15 1.99
CA SER A 210 8.65 17.28 2.90
C SER A 210 7.37 17.53 2.12
N TYR A 211 6.40 16.66 2.35
CA TYR A 211 5.05 16.77 1.82
C TYR A 211 4.08 17.02 2.97
N PRO A 212 2.84 17.49 2.72
CA PRO A 212 1.91 17.84 3.79
C PRO A 212 1.62 16.72 4.80
N LEU A 213 1.68 15.45 4.37
CA LEU A 213 1.36 14.29 5.20
C LEU A 213 2.50 13.27 5.31
N ASN A 214 3.64 13.49 4.65
CA ASN A 214 4.77 12.57 4.73
C ASN A 214 6.12 13.26 4.49
N ILE A 215 7.19 12.62 4.92
CA ILE A 215 8.57 13.03 4.62
C ILE A 215 9.27 11.86 3.94
N GLU A 216 9.97 12.16 2.85
CA GLU A 216 10.69 11.18 2.04
C GLU A 216 12.20 11.41 2.19
N ALA A 217 12.90 10.39 2.72
CA ALA A 217 14.34 10.39 2.85
C ALA A 217 14.95 9.32 1.93
N ARG A 218 15.65 9.75 0.88
CA ARG A 218 16.42 8.87 0.00
C ARG A 218 17.88 8.88 0.39
N HIS A 219 18.46 7.71 0.59
CA HIS A 219 19.88 7.56 0.94
C HIS A 219 20.48 6.32 0.31
N VAL A 220 21.79 6.37 0.11
CA VAL A 220 22.59 5.23 -0.35
C VAL A 220 23.31 4.62 0.85
N LYS A 221 23.19 3.30 0.99
CA LYS A 221 23.94 2.52 1.98
C LYS A 221 24.80 1.48 1.29
N THR A 222 26.10 1.51 1.57
CA THR A 222 27.07 0.56 1.06
C THR A 222 27.59 -0.33 2.19
N TYR A 223 27.51 -1.65 2.01
CA TYR A 223 27.97 -2.66 2.97
C TYR A 223 29.09 -3.49 2.36
N ASN A 224 30.16 -3.74 3.10
CA ASN A 224 31.17 -4.72 2.68
C ASN A 224 30.55 -6.11 2.69
N ALA A 225 30.74 -6.90 1.63
CA ALA A 225 30.06 -8.18 1.43
C ALA A 225 31.03 -9.26 0.96
N GLY A 226 30.98 -10.43 1.61
CA GLY A 226 31.80 -11.58 1.22
C GLY A 226 31.24 -12.38 0.04
N SER A 227 29.98 -12.17 -0.33
CA SER A 227 29.32 -12.85 -1.46
C SER A 227 28.30 -11.94 -2.14
N PRO A 228 28.70 -10.78 -2.68
CA PRO A 228 27.79 -9.88 -3.38
C PRO A 228 27.16 -10.59 -4.61
N PRO A 229 25.87 -10.35 -4.90
CA PRO A 229 25.17 -11.05 -5.98
C PRO A 229 25.61 -10.61 -7.39
N SER A 230 26.17 -9.42 -7.51
CA SER A 230 26.70 -8.85 -8.75
C SER A 230 27.90 -7.96 -8.43
N ASN A 231 28.65 -7.55 -9.46
CA ASN A 231 29.83 -6.69 -9.33
C ASN A 231 30.82 -7.20 -8.26
N GLN A 232 31.12 -8.51 -8.28
CA GLN A 232 31.87 -9.19 -7.22
C GLN A 232 33.25 -8.59 -6.93
N SER A 233 33.88 -7.98 -7.93
CA SER A 233 35.16 -7.28 -7.79
C SER A 233 35.14 -6.12 -6.79
N LEU A 234 33.97 -5.54 -6.50
CA LEU A 234 33.82 -4.45 -5.52
C LEU A 234 33.89 -4.94 -4.07
N GLY A 235 33.62 -6.22 -3.80
CA GLY A 235 33.55 -6.76 -2.43
C GLY A 235 32.52 -6.07 -1.54
N SER A 236 31.50 -5.45 -2.13
CA SER A 236 30.49 -4.66 -1.41
C SER A 236 29.14 -4.64 -2.14
N ILE A 237 28.10 -4.26 -1.42
CA ILE A 237 26.74 -4.06 -1.94
C ILE A 237 26.31 -2.64 -1.63
N SER A 238 25.87 -1.90 -2.65
CA SER A 238 25.25 -0.58 -2.51
C SER A 238 23.77 -0.65 -2.85
N ILE A 239 22.92 -0.04 -2.02
CA ILE A 239 21.46 0.02 -2.20
C ILE A 239 21.01 1.45 -1.95
N GLU A 240 20.21 2.01 -2.86
CA GLU A 240 19.46 3.24 -2.62
C GLU A 240 18.14 2.86 -1.95
N ILE A 241 17.91 3.39 -0.76
CA ILE A 241 16.72 3.12 0.07
C ILE A 241 15.93 4.42 0.18
N ASN A 242 14.61 4.32 -0.01
CA ASN A 242 13.68 5.39 0.32
C ASN A 242 12.95 5.06 1.62
N ASN A 243 12.92 6.04 2.52
CA ASN A 243 12.24 6.00 3.79
C ASN A 243 11.10 7.02 3.78
N SER A 244 9.88 6.51 3.65
CA SER A 244 8.64 7.28 3.67
C SER A 244 8.08 7.29 5.08
N MET A 245 8.03 8.46 5.72
CA MET A 245 7.43 8.65 7.04
C MET A 245 6.09 9.34 6.90
N ILE A 246 5.02 8.57 7.04
CA ILE A 246 3.64 9.00 6.80
C ILE A 246 2.96 9.35 8.12
N LEU A 247 2.35 10.53 8.23
CA LEU A 247 1.54 10.90 9.38
C LEU A 247 0.28 10.02 9.44
N LEU A 248 0.08 9.31 10.55
CA LEU A 248 -1.14 8.52 10.74
C LEU A 248 -2.35 9.44 11.03
N PRO A 249 -3.56 9.06 10.58
CA PRO A 249 -4.80 9.77 10.90
C PRO A 249 -4.93 10.03 12.40
N GLU A 250 -5.51 11.17 12.77
CA GLU A 250 -5.76 11.44 14.19
C GLU A 250 -6.79 10.48 14.76
N GLU A 251 -7.91 10.34 14.06
CA GLU A 251 -8.99 9.42 14.36
C GLU A 251 -8.88 8.17 13.47
N PRO A 252 -8.58 6.99 14.03
CA PRO A 252 -8.54 5.75 13.26
C PRO A 252 -9.90 5.43 12.64
N MET A 253 -9.91 4.94 11.39
CA MET A 253 -11.12 4.47 10.74
C MET A 253 -11.82 3.37 11.56
N LYS A 254 -13.16 3.33 11.53
CA LYS A 254 -13.94 2.21 12.07
C LYS A 254 -13.48 0.88 11.42
N ARG A 255 -12.97 -0.02 12.26
CA ARG A 255 -12.54 -1.37 11.87
C ARG A 255 -13.72 -2.18 11.32
N ARG A 256 -13.44 -3.08 10.37
CA ARG A 256 -14.34 -4.16 9.98
C ARG A 256 -13.67 -5.49 10.32
N TYR A 257 -14.36 -6.35 11.08
CA TYR A 257 -13.80 -7.63 11.49
C TYR A 257 -13.66 -8.59 10.30
N PHE A 258 -12.57 -9.33 10.30
CA PHE A 258 -12.27 -10.33 9.28
C PHE A 258 -13.10 -11.59 9.46
N ASP A 259 -13.54 -12.18 8.33
CA ASP A 259 -14.18 -13.48 8.27
C ASP A 259 -13.51 -14.31 7.17
N LYS A 260 -13.12 -15.55 7.49
CA LYS A 260 -12.40 -16.43 6.55
C LYS A 260 -13.21 -16.83 5.32
N ARG A 261 -14.54 -16.70 5.36
CA ARG A 261 -15.44 -17.04 4.24
C ARG A 261 -15.39 -16.00 3.12
N VAL A 262 -14.86 -14.80 3.38
CA VAL A 262 -14.70 -13.73 2.39
C VAL A 262 -13.21 -13.36 2.27
N GLY A 263 -12.69 -13.37 1.05
CA GLY A 263 -11.28 -13.09 0.79
C GLY A 263 -10.95 -11.63 1.09
N TRP A 264 -10.06 -11.40 2.04
CA TRP A 264 -9.60 -10.06 2.39
C TRP A 264 -8.18 -10.06 2.98
N PHE A 265 -7.35 -9.08 2.63
CA PHE A 265 -6.09 -8.81 3.31
C PHE A 265 -6.39 -8.27 4.71
N ALA A 266 -5.93 -8.97 5.74
CA ALA A 266 -6.30 -8.64 7.10
C ALA A 266 -5.08 -8.63 8.02
N ARG A 267 -5.22 -7.96 9.17
CA ARG A 267 -4.20 -7.89 10.22
C ARG A 267 -4.78 -8.23 11.57
N GLY A 268 -3.96 -8.86 12.41
CA GLY A 268 -4.29 -9.31 13.74
C GLY A 268 -3.65 -8.45 14.83
N GLN A 269 -4.36 -8.24 15.94
CA GLN A 269 -3.84 -7.68 17.19
C GLN A 269 -4.29 -8.56 18.35
N VAL A 270 -3.43 -8.81 19.33
CA VAL A 270 -3.82 -9.50 20.56
C VAL A 270 -4.46 -8.49 21.52
N ASP A 271 -5.75 -8.64 21.78
CA ASP A 271 -6.53 -7.76 22.65
C ASP A 271 -6.69 -8.36 24.05
N TYR A 272 -6.28 -7.60 25.06
CA TYR A 272 -6.39 -7.92 26.49
C TYR A 272 -7.56 -7.20 27.18
N GLY A 273 -8.24 -6.29 26.48
CA GLY A 273 -9.37 -5.52 26.98
C GLY A 273 -10.73 -6.20 26.78
N LEU A 274 -10.77 -7.34 26.09
CA LEU A 274 -12.00 -8.09 25.87
C LEU A 274 -12.53 -8.70 27.17
N ASP A 275 -13.87 -8.76 27.31
CA ASP A 275 -14.54 -9.51 28.38
C ASP A 275 -14.47 -11.02 28.07
N ALA A 276 -13.26 -11.57 28.16
CA ALA A 276 -12.95 -12.97 27.92
C ALA A 276 -11.96 -13.47 28.99
N GLN A 277 -12.01 -14.77 29.29
CA GLN A 277 -11.07 -15.40 30.23
C GLN A 277 -9.68 -15.66 29.62
N GLU A 278 -9.37 -15.04 28.49
CA GLU A 278 -8.11 -15.14 27.75
C GLU A 278 -7.94 -13.90 26.86
N SER A 279 -6.70 -13.56 26.50
CA SER A 279 -6.42 -12.61 25.42
C SER A 279 -6.77 -13.25 24.07
N LYS A 280 -7.40 -12.50 23.16
CA LYS A 280 -7.75 -13.02 21.83
C LYS A 280 -7.10 -12.21 20.73
N THR A 281 -6.76 -12.86 19.63
CA THR A 281 -6.36 -12.15 18.40
C THR A 281 -7.62 -11.64 17.69
N ILE A 282 -7.78 -10.33 17.67
CA ILE A 282 -8.76 -9.65 16.83
C ILE A 282 -8.16 -9.43 15.46
N THR A 283 -8.85 -9.88 14.41
CA THR A 283 -8.42 -9.71 13.02
C THR A 283 -9.40 -8.80 12.28
N PHE A 284 -8.88 -7.82 11.54
CA PHE A 284 -9.68 -6.83 10.81
C PHE A 284 -9.10 -6.52 9.42
N LEU A 285 -9.96 -5.99 8.57
CA LEU A 285 -9.72 -5.76 7.15
C LEU A 285 -8.77 -4.60 6.88
N ASP A 286 -7.91 -4.74 5.87
CA ASP A 286 -7.24 -3.63 5.21
C ASP A 286 -8.17 -3.04 4.13
N ARG A 287 -8.65 -1.81 4.29
CA ARG A 287 -9.58 -1.18 3.34
C ARG A 287 -9.47 0.34 3.30
N TRP A 288 -9.86 0.95 2.20
CA TRP A 288 -10.00 2.41 2.10
C TRP A 288 -11.15 2.93 2.98
N ARG A 289 -11.00 4.15 3.50
CA ARG A 289 -12.08 4.85 4.21
C ARG A 289 -13.11 5.40 3.22
N LEU A 290 -14.19 4.65 2.99
CA LEU A 290 -15.36 5.11 2.24
C LEU A 290 -16.53 5.40 3.16
N GLU A 291 -16.87 6.67 3.28
CA GLU A 291 -17.96 7.18 4.11
C GLU A 291 -18.97 7.92 3.22
N VAL A 292 -20.25 7.83 3.54
CA VAL A 292 -21.29 8.59 2.82
C VAL A 292 -21.25 10.04 3.29
N LYS A 293 -21.46 10.98 2.36
CA LYS A 293 -21.59 12.42 2.67
C LYS A 293 -22.82 12.67 3.54
N ASP A 294 -22.73 13.62 4.48
CA ASP A 294 -23.80 13.84 5.46
C ASP A 294 -25.12 14.25 4.77
N GLU A 295 -25.03 15.01 3.68
CA GLU A 295 -26.17 15.41 2.85
C GLU A 295 -26.82 14.28 2.03
N ASP A 296 -26.13 13.15 1.85
CA ASP A 296 -26.58 12.03 1.04
C ASP A 296 -27.04 10.81 1.88
N MET A 297 -27.08 10.94 3.22
CA MET A 297 -27.50 9.87 4.13
C MET A 297 -28.86 9.25 3.78
N GLU A 298 -29.86 10.09 3.55
CA GLU A 298 -31.23 9.61 3.28
C GLU A 298 -31.31 8.91 1.92
N LYS A 299 -30.57 9.39 0.92
CA LYS A 299 -30.47 8.72 -0.40
C LYS A 299 -29.84 7.34 -0.25
N PHE A 300 -28.74 7.24 0.50
CA PHE A 300 -28.06 5.97 0.75
C PHE A 300 -28.98 4.98 1.49
N LYS A 301 -29.71 5.43 2.51
CA LYS A 301 -30.71 4.61 3.22
C LYS A 301 -31.83 4.12 2.31
N ASN A 302 -32.22 4.92 1.31
CA ASN A 302 -33.20 4.53 0.28
C ASN A 302 -32.63 3.59 -0.79
N GLY A 303 -31.34 3.24 -0.72
CA GLY A 303 -30.67 2.38 -1.69
C GLY A 303 -30.23 3.09 -2.97
N GLU A 304 -30.25 4.43 -3.00
CA GLU A 304 -29.72 5.21 -4.11
C GLU A 304 -28.18 5.24 -4.07
N LEU A 305 -27.56 5.29 -5.25
CA LEU A 305 -26.11 5.42 -5.37
C LEU A 305 -25.66 6.84 -5.02
N VAL A 306 -24.73 6.94 -4.07
CA VAL A 306 -24.18 8.19 -3.55
C VAL A 306 -22.68 8.28 -3.84
N GLU A 307 -22.11 9.48 -3.74
CA GLU A 307 -20.66 9.64 -3.83
C GLU A 307 -20.03 9.53 -2.44
N PRO A 308 -18.87 8.87 -2.28
CA PRO A 308 -18.18 8.87 -1.01
C PRO A 308 -17.65 10.27 -0.66
N LYS A 309 -17.46 10.55 0.64
CA LYS A 309 -16.80 11.76 1.14
C LYS A 309 -15.43 11.96 0.51
N LYS A 310 -14.66 10.87 0.38
CA LYS A 310 -13.36 10.85 -0.29
C LYS A 310 -13.33 9.68 -1.28
N PRO A 311 -13.33 9.94 -2.61
CA PRO A 311 -13.14 8.88 -3.59
C PRO A 311 -11.70 8.37 -3.57
N ILE A 312 -11.51 7.14 -4.03
CA ILE A 312 -10.20 6.53 -4.28
C ILE A 312 -9.73 7.06 -5.63
N VAL A 313 -8.58 7.74 -5.67
CA VAL A 313 -8.06 8.35 -6.90
C VAL A 313 -6.69 7.77 -7.20
N TYR A 314 -6.57 7.17 -8.38
CA TYR A 314 -5.32 6.71 -8.95
C TYR A 314 -4.84 7.64 -10.04
N TYR A 315 -3.56 7.94 -10.04
CA TYR A 315 -2.88 8.65 -11.12
C TYR A 315 -2.08 7.66 -11.95
N VAL A 316 -2.09 7.81 -13.28
CA VAL A 316 -1.22 7.05 -14.17
C VAL A 316 0.07 7.83 -14.39
N ASP A 317 1.20 7.27 -14.01
CA ASP A 317 2.51 7.94 -14.09
C ASP A 317 2.76 8.54 -15.49
N ARG A 318 3.27 9.78 -15.54
CA ARG A 318 3.63 10.49 -16.79
C ARG A 318 4.63 9.69 -17.64
N ALA A 319 5.43 8.83 -17.02
CA ALA A 319 6.40 7.98 -17.72
C ALA A 319 5.76 6.76 -18.44
N THR A 320 4.46 6.54 -18.27
CA THR A 320 3.72 5.46 -18.94
C THR A 320 3.62 5.77 -20.44
N PRO A 321 3.94 4.83 -21.35
CA PRO A 321 3.74 5.03 -22.79
C PRO A 321 2.28 5.40 -23.11
N GLU A 322 2.08 6.45 -23.89
CA GLU A 322 0.77 7.09 -24.12
C GLU A 322 -0.29 6.11 -24.62
N GLN A 323 0.09 5.16 -25.48
CA GLN A 323 -0.83 4.14 -26.00
C GLN A 323 -1.41 3.21 -24.93
N TRP A 324 -0.75 3.05 -23.77
CA TRP A 324 -1.19 2.17 -22.68
C TRP A 324 -2.00 2.89 -21.60
N VAL A 325 -1.87 4.21 -21.50
CA VAL A 325 -2.56 5.04 -20.50
C VAL A 325 -4.08 4.79 -20.49
N PRO A 326 -4.79 4.80 -21.65
CA PRO A 326 -6.25 4.58 -21.65
C PRO A 326 -6.65 3.22 -21.07
N PHE A 327 -5.88 2.17 -21.36
CA PHE A 327 -6.18 0.81 -20.90
C PHE A 327 -5.93 0.63 -19.40
N ILE A 328 -4.86 1.25 -18.87
CA ILE A 328 -4.58 1.25 -17.43
C ILE A 328 -5.70 1.97 -16.68
N LYS A 329 -6.12 3.16 -17.15
CA LYS A 329 -7.24 3.91 -16.58
C LYS A 329 -8.55 3.11 -16.57
N GLN A 330 -8.87 2.47 -17.70
CA GLN A 330 -10.03 1.58 -17.78
C GLN A 330 -9.94 0.46 -16.75
N GLY A 331 -8.76 -0.14 -16.56
CA GLY A 331 -8.61 -1.23 -15.58
C GLY A 331 -8.86 -0.80 -14.14
N ILE A 332 -8.48 0.44 -13.79
CA ILE A 332 -8.81 1.07 -12.50
C ILE A 332 -10.32 1.25 -12.36
N GLU A 333 -10.96 1.82 -13.39
CA GLU A 333 -12.38 2.19 -13.35
C GLU A 333 -13.33 1.01 -13.53
N ASP A 334 -12.83 -0.15 -13.99
CA ASP A 334 -13.61 -1.39 -14.07
C ASP A 334 -14.20 -1.80 -12.70
N TRP A 335 -13.55 -1.42 -11.60
CA TRP A 335 -14.05 -1.67 -10.24
C TRP A 335 -15.24 -0.81 -9.84
N GLN A 336 -15.62 0.21 -10.63
CA GLN A 336 -16.74 1.08 -10.31
C GLN A 336 -18.04 0.28 -10.12
N VAL A 337 -18.27 -0.76 -10.93
CA VAL A 337 -19.46 -1.62 -10.83
C VAL A 337 -19.52 -2.43 -9.51
N ALA A 338 -18.37 -2.70 -8.90
CA ALA A 338 -18.30 -3.37 -7.60
C ALA A 338 -18.61 -2.40 -6.46
N PHE A 339 -18.14 -1.16 -6.55
CA PHE A 339 -18.51 -0.11 -5.60
C PHE A 339 -19.98 0.31 -5.70
N GLU A 340 -20.59 0.24 -6.88
CA GLU A 340 -22.02 0.44 -7.04
C GLU A 340 -22.82 -0.59 -6.23
N ALA A 341 -22.36 -1.85 -6.18
CA ALA A 341 -22.96 -2.87 -5.32
C ALA A 341 -22.81 -2.57 -3.81
N ALA A 342 -21.79 -1.79 -3.43
CA ALA A 342 -21.61 -1.24 -2.08
C ALA A 342 -22.43 0.05 -1.81
N GLY A 343 -23.11 0.59 -2.82
CA GLY A 343 -23.94 1.79 -2.75
C GLY A 343 -23.23 3.08 -3.20
N PHE A 344 -22.04 2.98 -3.78
CA PHE A 344 -21.25 4.15 -4.20
C PHE A 344 -21.09 4.25 -5.72
N LYS A 345 -21.35 5.44 -6.27
CA LYS A 345 -20.90 5.85 -7.61
C LYS A 345 -19.69 6.76 -7.50
N ASN A 346 -18.89 6.86 -8.57
CA ASN A 346 -17.66 7.66 -8.60
C ASN A 346 -16.72 7.37 -7.41
N ALA A 347 -16.65 6.10 -7.00
CA ALA A 347 -15.92 5.68 -5.81
C ALA A 347 -14.43 5.49 -6.10
N ILE A 348 -14.10 5.08 -7.32
CA ILE A 348 -12.74 4.88 -7.80
C ILE A 348 -12.57 5.60 -9.14
N ILE A 349 -11.51 6.40 -9.27
CA ILE A 349 -11.32 7.31 -10.40
C ILE A 349 -9.87 7.23 -10.86
N ALA A 350 -9.65 7.15 -12.18
CA ALA A 350 -8.33 7.25 -12.77
C ALA A 350 -8.09 8.67 -13.33
N LYS A 351 -6.90 9.23 -13.10
CA LYS A 351 -6.53 10.58 -13.56
C LYS A 351 -5.15 10.60 -14.19
N ASP A 352 -4.93 11.61 -15.03
CA ASP A 352 -3.58 12.06 -15.33
C ASP A 352 -3.05 12.86 -14.14
N PRO A 353 -1.76 12.73 -13.81
CA PRO A 353 -1.12 13.66 -12.89
C PRO A 353 -1.20 15.07 -13.48
N PRO A 354 -1.30 16.12 -12.65
CA PRO A 354 -1.18 17.50 -13.11
C PRO A 354 0.06 17.67 -13.98
N SER A 355 0.15 18.67 -14.85
CA SER A 355 1.42 19.00 -15.50
C SER A 355 2.41 19.65 -14.52
N PRO A 356 3.73 19.68 -14.80
CA PRO A 356 4.69 20.46 -14.00
C PRO A 356 4.31 21.94 -13.87
N GLU A 357 3.59 22.50 -14.85
CA GLU A 357 3.10 23.88 -14.82
C GLU A 357 1.84 24.04 -13.96
N GLU A 358 0.98 23.02 -13.88
CA GLU A 358 -0.22 23.02 -13.04
C GLU A 358 0.11 22.81 -11.56
N ASP A 359 1.01 21.87 -11.27
CA ASP A 359 1.50 21.58 -9.94
C ASP A 359 2.97 21.10 -10.00
N PRO A 360 3.94 22.01 -9.80
CA PRO A 360 5.36 21.66 -9.83
C PRO A 360 5.78 20.79 -8.64
N GLU A 361 5.00 20.78 -7.55
CA GLU A 361 5.26 19.99 -6.34
C GLU A 361 4.63 18.60 -6.41
N TRP A 362 3.81 18.33 -7.43
CA TRP A 362 3.22 17.00 -7.62
C TRP A 362 4.33 15.96 -7.77
N SER A 363 4.26 14.95 -6.93
CA SER A 363 5.22 13.87 -6.89
C SER A 363 4.48 12.56 -6.62
N PRO A 364 4.86 11.46 -7.28
CA PRO A 364 4.34 10.15 -6.91
C PRO A 364 4.76 9.74 -5.50
N GLU A 365 5.73 10.42 -4.87
CA GLU A 365 6.17 10.15 -3.50
C GLU A 365 5.32 10.86 -2.43
N ASP A 366 4.39 11.72 -2.81
CA ASP A 366 3.45 12.34 -1.87
C ASP A 366 2.31 11.36 -1.57
N VAL A 367 2.15 11.01 -0.29
CA VAL A 367 1.17 10.01 0.18
C VAL A 367 -0.28 10.37 -0.14
N ARG A 368 -0.55 11.63 -0.49
CA ARG A 368 -1.88 12.08 -0.92
C ARG A 368 -2.29 11.49 -2.27
N TYR A 369 -1.35 10.97 -3.06
CA TYR A 369 -1.58 10.43 -4.40
C TYR A 369 -1.24 8.95 -4.45
N SER A 370 -2.19 8.13 -4.91
CA SER A 370 -1.93 6.73 -5.28
C SER A 370 -1.64 6.66 -6.77
N VAL A 371 -0.60 5.90 -7.16
CA VAL A 371 -0.05 5.99 -8.52
C VAL A 371 0.20 4.60 -9.12
N VAL A 372 -0.16 4.43 -10.39
CA VAL A 372 0.37 3.34 -11.22
C VAL A 372 1.72 3.78 -11.77
N ARG A 373 2.81 3.31 -11.15
CA ARG A 373 4.19 3.72 -11.44
C ARG A 373 4.80 2.86 -12.54
N TYR A 374 5.26 3.48 -13.62
CA TYR A 374 5.86 2.76 -14.75
C TYR A 374 7.37 2.58 -14.55
N LEU A 375 7.80 1.33 -14.40
CA LEU A 375 9.19 0.97 -14.07
C LEU A 375 9.90 0.41 -15.31
N ALA A 376 11.00 1.06 -15.70
CA ALA A 376 11.92 0.57 -16.72
C ALA A 376 12.74 -0.64 -16.20
N SER A 377 12.09 -1.79 -16.12
CA SER A 377 12.66 -3.02 -15.54
C SER A 377 12.39 -4.23 -16.44
N PRO A 378 13.39 -5.12 -16.61
CA PRO A 378 13.24 -6.32 -17.41
C PRO A 378 12.43 -7.42 -16.71
N ILE A 379 12.06 -7.23 -15.44
CA ILE A 379 11.25 -8.20 -14.67
C ILE A 379 9.84 -8.24 -15.28
N PRO A 380 9.35 -9.39 -15.74
CA PRO A 380 8.02 -9.51 -16.31
C PRO A 380 7.00 -9.70 -15.19
N ASN A 381 6.56 -8.61 -14.56
CA ASN A 381 5.57 -8.67 -13.47
C ASN A 381 4.80 -7.35 -13.29
N ALA A 382 3.78 -7.37 -12.45
CA ALA A 382 3.21 -6.18 -11.80
C ALA A 382 2.95 -6.52 -10.32
N ASN A 383 2.78 -5.52 -9.45
CA ASN A 383 2.24 -5.74 -8.11
C ASN A 383 1.55 -4.48 -7.58
N GLY A 384 0.40 -4.65 -6.93
CA GLY A 384 -0.36 -3.61 -6.23
C GLY A 384 -0.25 -3.69 -4.70
N PRO A 385 0.88 -3.32 -4.08
CA PRO A 385 0.98 -3.23 -2.63
C PRO A 385 0.18 -2.04 -2.10
N HIS A 386 -0.28 -2.16 -0.87
CA HIS A 386 -0.89 -1.07 -0.12
C HIS A 386 -0.16 -0.82 1.20
N VAL A 387 -0.28 0.41 1.68
CA VAL A 387 0.17 0.83 3.01
C VAL A 387 -1.05 1.18 3.84
N SER A 388 -1.16 0.60 5.04
CA SER A 388 -2.31 0.85 5.90
C SER A 388 -1.93 1.13 7.33
N ASP A 389 -2.77 1.93 7.99
CA ASP A 389 -2.73 2.19 9.42
C ASP A 389 -2.89 0.87 10.21
N PRO A 390 -1.89 0.46 11.02
CA PRO A 390 -1.97 -0.77 11.81
C PRO A 390 -3.05 -0.74 12.88
N ARG A 391 -3.58 0.43 13.24
CA ARG A 391 -4.60 0.62 14.28
C ARG A 391 -6.01 0.36 13.78
N SER A 392 -6.28 0.53 12.49
CA SER A 392 -7.64 0.46 11.92
C SER A 392 -7.76 -0.44 10.69
N GLY A 393 -6.65 -0.67 9.98
CA GLY A 393 -6.64 -1.28 8.65
C GLY A 393 -6.94 -0.27 7.54
N GLU A 394 -7.03 1.03 7.84
CA GLU A 394 -7.24 2.06 6.82
C GLU A 394 -6.07 2.07 5.83
N ILE A 395 -6.34 1.80 4.54
CA ILE A 395 -5.37 2.00 3.46
C ILE A 395 -5.15 3.51 3.30
N LEU A 396 -3.90 3.93 3.41
CA LEU A 396 -3.45 5.32 3.37
C LEU A 396 -3.03 5.72 1.95
N GLU A 397 -2.30 4.83 1.28
CA GLU A 397 -1.88 4.95 -0.12
C GLU A 397 -1.73 3.56 -0.76
N SER A 398 -1.74 3.53 -2.09
CA SER A 398 -1.22 2.41 -2.86
C SER A 398 -0.43 2.87 -4.10
N ASP A 399 0.73 2.26 -4.30
CA ASP A 399 1.59 2.41 -5.47
C ASP A 399 1.66 1.10 -6.26
N ILE A 400 0.97 1.02 -7.39
CA ILE A 400 1.05 -0.15 -8.28
C ILE A 400 2.36 -0.07 -9.06
N ASN A 401 3.23 -1.06 -8.87
CA ASN A 401 4.49 -1.17 -9.60
C ASN A 401 4.24 -1.86 -10.94
N TRP A 402 4.28 -1.10 -12.02
CA TRP A 402 4.07 -1.58 -13.38
C TRP A 402 5.40 -1.76 -14.10
N TYR A 403 5.85 -2.99 -14.30
CA TYR A 403 7.16 -3.25 -14.92
C TYR A 403 7.00 -3.29 -16.44
N HIS A 404 7.92 -2.66 -17.16
CA HIS A 404 7.89 -2.62 -18.63
C HIS A 404 7.69 -4.01 -19.25
N ASN A 405 8.41 -5.03 -18.77
CA ASN A 405 8.33 -6.38 -19.37
C ASN A 405 7.10 -7.20 -18.98
N VAL A 406 6.10 -6.65 -18.27
CA VAL A 406 4.83 -7.36 -18.02
C VAL A 406 4.15 -7.80 -19.32
N MET A 407 4.34 -7.05 -20.40
CA MET A 407 3.80 -7.35 -21.72
C MET A 407 4.35 -8.66 -22.31
N THR A 408 5.60 -9.02 -22.01
CA THR A 408 6.17 -10.32 -22.44
C THR A 408 5.45 -11.48 -21.78
N LEU A 409 5.09 -11.34 -20.50
CA LEU A 409 4.34 -12.33 -19.75
C LEU A 409 2.94 -12.50 -20.33
N LEU A 410 2.26 -11.37 -20.55
CA LEU A 410 0.92 -11.32 -21.14
C LEU A 410 0.89 -11.93 -22.55
N ARG A 411 1.86 -11.59 -23.39
CA ARG A 411 2.03 -12.19 -24.73
C ARG A 411 2.10 -13.71 -24.63
N ASN A 412 3.03 -14.21 -23.82
CA ASN A 412 3.30 -15.64 -23.73
C ASN A 412 2.09 -16.41 -23.19
N TRP A 413 1.44 -15.91 -22.14
CA TRP A 413 0.25 -16.52 -21.58
C TRP A 413 -0.92 -16.52 -22.57
N PHE A 414 -1.19 -15.38 -23.20
CA PHE A 414 -2.31 -15.26 -24.13
C PHE A 414 -2.07 -16.11 -25.39
N PHE A 415 -0.84 -16.15 -25.90
CA PHE A 415 -0.46 -17.04 -27.00
C PHE A 415 -0.71 -18.50 -26.63
N VAL A 416 -0.08 -19.00 -25.56
CA VAL A 416 -0.11 -20.44 -25.23
C VAL A 416 -1.50 -20.93 -24.84
N GLN A 417 -2.34 -20.07 -24.28
CA GLN A 417 -3.69 -20.43 -23.82
C GLN A 417 -4.76 -20.19 -24.89
N THR A 418 -4.56 -19.31 -25.88
CA THR A 418 -5.64 -18.91 -26.80
C THR A 418 -5.33 -19.01 -28.30
N ALA A 419 -4.07 -19.15 -28.72
CA ALA A 419 -3.69 -19.11 -30.14
C ALA A 419 -4.35 -20.21 -30.99
N ALA A 420 -4.77 -21.32 -30.39
CA ALA A 420 -5.53 -22.37 -31.08
C ALA A 420 -6.83 -21.83 -31.70
N ILE A 421 -7.48 -20.88 -31.04
CA ILE A 421 -8.80 -20.35 -31.43
C ILE A 421 -8.78 -18.87 -31.81
N ASN A 422 -7.74 -18.13 -31.39
CA ASN A 422 -7.63 -16.69 -31.58
C ASN A 422 -6.49 -16.35 -32.56
N PRO A 423 -6.80 -16.00 -33.81
CA PRO A 423 -5.79 -15.58 -34.78
C PRO A 423 -4.97 -14.36 -34.34
N GLU A 424 -5.55 -13.45 -33.58
CA GLU A 424 -4.87 -12.23 -33.10
C GLU A 424 -3.82 -12.52 -32.00
N ALA A 425 -3.81 -13.75 -31.46
CA ALA A 425 -2.80 -14.23 -30.53
C ALA A 425 -1.68 -15.04 -31.22
N ARG A 426 -1.70 -15.17 -32.56
CA ARG A 426 -0.70 -15.93 -33.34
C ARG A 426 0.40 -15.00 -33.81
N GLY A 427 1.36 -14.72 -32.94
CA GLY A 427 2.51 -13.89 -33.26
C GLY A 427 3.39 -13.61 -32.05
N VAL A 428 4.61 -13.14 -32.34
CA VAL A 428 5.60 -12.74 -31.35
C VAL A 428 5.47 -11.28 -30.92
N GLU A 429 4.64 -10.51 -31.63
CA GLU A 429 4.25 -9.15 -31.31
C GLU A 429 2.75 -9.01 -31.58
N PHE A 430 2.02 -8.44 -30.62
CA PHE A 430 0.58 -8.23 -30.73
C PHE A 430 0.30 -6.79 -31.16
N LYS A 431 -0.84 -6.59 -31.83
CA LYS A 431 -1.38 -5.25 -32.05
C LYS A 431 -1.66 -4.55 -30.73
N ASP A 432 -1.54 -3.23 -30.71
CA ASP A 432 -1.76 -2.41 -29.52
C ASP A 432 -3.14 -2.63 -28.89
N GLU A 433 -4.19 -2.85 -29.68
CA GLU A 433 -5.52 -3.10 -29.14
C GLU A 433 -5.63 -4.43 -28.39
N VAL A 434 -4.86 -5.44 -28.83
CA VAL A 434 -4.80 -6.74 -28.16
C VAL A 434 -3.98 -6.61 -26.88
N MET A 435 -2.76 -6.07 -26.97
CA MET A 435 -1.91 -5.88 -25.81
C MET A 435 -2.54 -4.94 -24.78
N GLY A 436 -3.16 -3.84 -25.22
CA GLY A 436 -3.89 -2.91 -24.39
C GLY A 436 -5.01 -3.59 -23.59
N ARG A 437 -5.75 -4.53 -24.19
CA ARG A 437 -6.76 -5.31 -23.47
C ARG A 437 -6.15 -6.20 -22.37
N LEU A 438 -4.99 -6.81 -22.62
CA LEU A 438 -4.26 -7.60 -21.62
C LEU A 438 -3.70 -6.72 -20.50
N ILE A 439 -3.25 -5.52 -20.84
CA ILE A 439 -2.81 -4.48 -19.90
C ILE A 439 -3.99 -4.05 -19.01
N ARG A 440 -5.18 -3.81 -19.58
CA ARG A 440 -6.40 -3.51 -18.80
C ARG A 440 -6.71 -4.62 -17.81
N PHE A 441 -6.68 -5.89 -18.23
CA PHE A 441 -6.91 -7.04 -17.37
C PHE A 441 -5.95 -7.07 -16.16
N VAL A 442 -4.64 -6.93 -16.39
CA VAL A 442 -3.66 -6.90 -15.29
C VAL A 442 -3.85 -5.66 -14.42
N SER A 443 -4.12 -4.48 -15.01
CA SER A 443 -4.41 -3.26 -14.25
C SER A 443 -5.59 -3.47 -13.30
N SER A 444 -6.70 -4.04 -13.78
CA SER A 444 -7.84 -4.39 -12.92
C SER A 444 -7.49 -5.39 -11.82
N HIS A 445 -6.71 -6.43 -12.13
CA HIS A 445 -6.27 -7.41 -11.13
C HIS A 445 -5.44 -6.75 -10.02
N GLU A 446 -4.43 -5.96 -10.39
CA GLU A 446 -3.58 -5.26 -9.42
C GLU A 446 -4.38 -4.26 -8.58
N VAL A 447 -5.33 -3.54 -9.19
CA VAL A 447 -6.24 -2.64 -8.46
C VAL A 447 -7.04 -3.41 -7.42
N GLY A 448 -7.51 -4.63 -7.70
CA GLY A 448 -8.19 -5.47 -6.70
C GLY A 448 -7.37 -5.70 -5.43
N HIS A 449 -6.05 -5.93 -5.57
CA HIS A 449 -5.15 -6.01 -4.42
C HIS A 449 -5.10 -4.71 -3.62
N THR A 450 -5.04 -3.57 -4.30
CA THR A 450 -5.05 -2.26 -3.65
C THR A 450 -6.37 -1.94 -2.93
N LEU A 451 -7.45 -2.64 -3.26
CA LEU A 451 -8.75 -2.52 -2.59
C LEU A 451 -8.87 -3.44 -1.37
N GLY A 452 -7.85 -4.25 -1.08
CA GLY A 452 -7.84 -5.18 0.04
C GLY A 452 -8.15 -6.62 -0.33
N LEU A 453 -8.28 -6.97 -1.62
CA LEU A 453 -8.62 -8.32 -2.04
C LEU A 453 -7.37 -9.18 -2.28
N PRO A 454 -7.22 -10.35 -1.63
CA PRO A 454 -6.22 -11.34 -2.01
C PRO A 454 -6.65 -12.05 -3.29
N HIS A 455 -5.77 -12.91 -3.82
CA HIS A 455 -6.19 -13.85 -4.85
C HIS A 455 -7.31 -14.77 -4.35
N ASN A 456 -8.27 -15.07 -5.22
CA ASN A 456 -9.31 -16.06 -4.97
C ASN A 456 -9.12 -17.25 -5.92
N MET A 457 -8.25 -18.19 -5.54
CA MET A 457 -7.93 -19.35 -6.39
C MET A 457 -9.07 -20.37 -6.45
N GLY A 458 -10.10 -20.23 -5.60
CA GLY A 458 -11.28 -21.11 -5.58
C GLY A 458 -12.48 -20.55 -6.33
N SER A 459 -12.29 -19.58 -7.23
CA SER A 459 -13.38 -18.92 -7.94
C SER A 459 -13.78 -19.66 -9.20
N SER A 460 -12.81 -20.10 -10.00
CA SER A 460 -12.98 -20.66 -11.34
C SER A 460 -13.89 -21.90 -11.37
N VAL A 461 -13.87 -22.69 -10.29
CA VAL A 461 -14.63 -23.93 -10.12
C VAL A 461 -16.14 -23.73 -10.07
N ALA A 462 -16.62 -22.49 -9.94
CA ALA A 462 -18.04 -22.19 -10.00
C ALA A 462 -18.64 -22.38 -11.41
N TYR A 463 -17.81 -22.41 -12.45
CA TYR A 463 -18.26 -22.55 -13.82
C TYR A 463 -18.06 -23.97 -14.32
N ALA A 464 -19.13 -24.57 -14.85
CA ALA A 464 -19.01 -25.84 -15.56
C ALA A 464 -18.07 -25.67 -16.76
N VAL A 465 -17.18 -26.64 -16.99
CA VAL A 465 -16.23 -26.59 -18.12
C VAL A 465 -16.96 -26.41 -19.46
N ASP A 466 -18.11 -27.05 -19.66
CA ASP A 466 -18.91 -26.88 -20.88
C ASP A 466 -19.47 -25.46 -21.05
N SER A 467 -19.79 -24.77 -19.96
CA SER A 467 -20.30 -23.39 -20.01
C SER A 467 -19.24 -22.41 -20.51
N LEU A 468 -17.96 -22.69 -20.26
CA LEU A 468 -16.84 -21.89 -20.76
C LEU A 468 -16.65 -21.98 -22.28
N ARG A 469 -17.30 -22.96 -22.92
CA ARG A 469 -17.36 -23.12 -24.38
C ARG A 469 -18.59 -22.43 -24.99
N SER A 470 -19.46 -21.83 -24.18
CA SER A 470 -20.66 -21.15 -24.65
C SER A 470 -20.43 -19.64 -24.77
N GLU A 471 -20.63 -19.10 -25.98
CA GLU A 471 -20.56 -17.66 -26.23
C GLU A 471 -21.56 -16.88 -25.35
N SER A 472 -22.80 -17.36 -25.27
CA SER A 472 -23.85 -16.70 -24.49
C SER A 472 -23.54 -16.64 -22.99
N PHE A 473 -22.87 -17.67 -22.46
CA PHE A 473 -22.48 -17.73 -21.06
C PHE A 473 -21.27 -16.84 -20.79
N THR A 474 -20.19 -17.02 -21.55
CA THR A 474 -18.92 -16.31 -21.34
C THR A 474 -19.05 -14.81 -21.61
N LYS A 475 -19.90 -14.37 -22.55
CA LYS A 475 -20.19 -12.94 -22.75
C LYS A 475 -20.94 -12.31 -21.57
N LYS A 476 -21.70 -13.08 -20.81
CA LYS A 476 -22.43 -12.61 -19.63
C LYS A 476 -21.58 -12.64 -18.36
N TYR A 477 -20.78 -13.68 -18.19
CA TYR A 477 -20.14 -14.00 -16.91
C TYR A 477 -18.61 -13.91 -16.95
N GLY A 478 -17.98 -13.78 -18.13
CA GLY A 478 -16.54 -13.94 -18.27
C GLY A 478 -16.10 -15.39 -18.11
N THR A 479 -14.89 -15.62 -17.61
CA THR A 479 -14.29 -16.95 -17.43
C THR A 479 -14.14 -17.38 -15.97
N ALA A 480 -14.34 -16.47 -15.01
CA ALA A 480 -14.41 -16.78 -13.58
C ALA A 480 -15.31 -15.76 -12.84
N PRO A 481 -15.91 -16.13 -11.70
CA PRO A 481 -16.67 -15.20 -10.86
C PRO A 481 -15.84 -14.07 -10.24
N SER A 482 -14.52 -14.22 -10.17
CA SER A 482 -13.58 -13.22 -9.65
C SER A 482 -12.43 -13.01 -10.63
N ILE A 483 -12.09 -11.75 -10.91
CA ILE A 483 -10.86 -11.40 -11.60
C ILE A 483 -9.61 -11.70 -10.75
N MET A 484 -9.78 -11.86 -9.43
CA MET A 484 -8.70 -12.16 -8.49
C MET A 484 -8.26 -13.62 -8.53
N ASP A 485 -8.93 -14.46 -9.32
CA ASP A 485 -8.47 -15.80 -9.66
C ASP A 485 -7.33 -15.74 -10.69
N TYR A 486 -6.46 -16.75 -10.69
CA TYR A 486 -5.49 -16.99 -11.75
C TYR A 486 -6.10 -17.77 -12.94
N ALA A 487 -7.41 -17.82 -13.08
CA ALA A 487 -8.15 -18.23 -14.27
C ALA A 487 -8.01 -17.22 -15.45
N ARG A 488 -6.77 -16.93 -15.86
CA ARG A 488 -6.41 -15.77 -16.71
C ARG A 488 -7.08 -15.80 -18.08
N PHE A 489 -6.90 -16.89 -18.83
CA PHE A 489 -7.45 -17.03 -20.16
C PHE A 489 -8.22 -18.35 -20.37
N ASN A 490 -9.24 -18.30 -21.22
CA ASN A 490 -10.11 -19.43 -21.52
C ASN A 490 -9.42 -20.49 -22.39
N TYR A 491 -8.54 -21.29 -21.79
CA TYR A 491 -7.83 -22.37 -22.50
C TYR A 491 -8.70 -23.59 -22.80
N VAL A 492 -9.93 -23.63 -22.26
CA VAL A 492 -10.93 -24.68 -22.51
C VAL A 492 -11.56 -24.53 -23.89
N ALA A 493 -11.75 -23.29 -24.36
CA ALA A 493 -12.40 -22.99 -25.61
C ALA A 493 -11.69 -23.65 -26.83
N GLN A 494 -12.49 -24.17 -27.75
CA GLN A 494 -12.07 -24.92 -28.94
C GLN A 494 -12.45 -24.16 -30.23
N PRO A 495 -11.82 -24.43 -31.39
CA PRO A 495 -12.07 -23.68 -32.62
C PRO A 495 -13.54 -23.66 -33.08
N GLU A 496 -14.30 -24.68 -32.71
CA GLU A 496 -15.73 -24.79 -33.01
C GLU A 496 -16.66 -23.93 -32.12
N ASP A 497 -16.15 -23.32 -31.05
CA ASP A 497 -16.97 -22.68 -30.01
C ASP A 497 -17.38 -21.23 -30.33
N GLY A 498 -16.92 -20.67 -31.46
CA GLY A 498 -17.26 -19.31 -31.89
C GLY A 498 -16.54 -18.23 -31.08
N ASP A 499 -17.21 -17.08 -30.87
CA ASP A 499 -16.63 -15.88 -30.26
C ASP A 499 -16.84 -15.86 -28.72
N VAL A 500 -16.32 -16.88 -28.03
CA VAL A 500 -16.37 -16.95 -26.57
C VAL A 500 -15.46 -15.89 -25.92
N ALA A 501 -15.84 -15.42 -24.74
CA ALA A 501 -14.95 -14.55 -23.98
C ALA A 501 -13.70 -15.34 -23.52
N LEU A 502 -12.54 -14.68 -23.62
CA LEU A 502 -11.24 -15.29 -23.32
C LEU A 502 -10.65 -14.85 -21.99
N MET A 503 -11.31 -13.97 -21.24
CA MET A 503 -10.79 -13.38 -20.00
C MET A 503 -11.91 -13.21 -18.96
N PRO A 504 -11.57 -13.16 -17.66
CA PRO A 504 -12.51 -12.77 -16.62
C PRO A 504 -12.74 -11.25 -16.64
N ASN A 505 -13.86 -10.84 -16.07
CA ASN A 505 -14.19 -9.44 -15.81
C ASN A 505 -14.33 -9.23 -14.29
N ILE A 506 -14.64 -8.02 -13.84
CA ILE A 506 -15.14 -7.79 -12.48
C ILE A 506 -16.46 -8.55 -12.30
N GLY A 507 -16.35 -9.70 -11.65
CA GLY A 507 -17.38 -10.73 -11.64
C GLY A 507 -18.33 -10.65 -10.44
N ILE A 508 -19.10 -11.71 -10.24
CA ILE A 508 -20.09 -11.80 -9.15
C ILE A 508 -19.41 -11.79 -7.78
N TYR A 509 -18.33 -12.55 -7.63
CA TYR A 509 -17.59 -12.62 -6.38
C TYR A 509 -16.94 -11.28 -6.03
N ASP A 510 -16.36 -10.59 -7.01
CA ASP A 510 -15.70 -9.29 -6.80
C ASP A 510 -16.70 -8.24 -6.27
N LYS A 511 -17.88 -8.17 -6.89
CA LYS A 511 -18.97 -7.27 -6.45
C LYS A 511 -19.46 -7.63 -5.05
N TYR A 512 -19.58 -8.92 -4.76
CA TYR A 512 -19.95 -9.40 -3.43
C TYR A 512 -18.92 -9.04 -2.37
N ALA A 513 -17.64 -9.33 -2.61
CA ALA A 513 -16.56 -9.04 -1.67
C ALA A 513 -16.47 -7.52 -1.42
N ILE A 514 -16.48 -6.69 -2.47
CA ILE A 514 -16.46 -5.22 -2.32
C ILE A 514 -17.69 -4.74 -1.55
N LYS A 515 -18.89 -5.23 -1.83
CA LYS A 515 -20.08 -4.91 -1.02
C LYS A 515 -19.87 -5.31 0.44
N TRP A 516 -19.39 -6.51 0.71
CA TRP A 516 -19.15 -7.01 2.07
C TRP A 516 -18.09 -6.20 2.82
N GLY A 517 -17.02 -5.74 2.17
CA GLY A 517 -15.96 -4.97 2.82
C GLY A 517 -16.20 -3.46 2.89
N TYR A 518 -16.91 -2.88 1.92
CA TYR A 518 -17.05 -1.43 1.77
C TYR A 518 -18.44 -0.86 2.04
N LYS A 519 -19.53 -1.65 1.98
CA LYS A 519 -20.87 -1.11 2.24
C LYS A 519 -20.96 -0.62 3.70
N PRO A 520 -21.22 0.68 3.94
CA PRO A 520 -21.41 1.19 5.29
C PRO A 520 -22.62 0.55 5.97
N ILE A 521 -22.44 0.13 7.22
CA ILE A 521 -23.53 -0.30 8.09
C ILE A 521 -23.70 0.81 9.13
N LEU A 522 -24.82 1.53 9.02
CA LEU A 522 -25.06 2.74 9.80
C LEU A 522 -25.47 2.41 11.24
N ASP A 523 -25.19 3.33 12.15
CA ASP A 523 -25.69 3.33 13.55
C ASP A 523 -25.38 2.07 14.38
N VAL A 524 -24.33 1.33 14.02
CA VAL A 524 -23.86 0.15 14.74
C VAL A 524 -22.38 0.28 15.11
N SER A 525 -21.95 -0.37 16.20
CA SER A 525 -20.52 -0.47 16.55
C SER A 525 -19.77 -1.38 15.56
N ALA A 526 -18.44 -1.44 15.63
CA ALA A 526 -17.67 -2.37 14.78
C ALA A 526 -17.92 -3.84 15.16
N GLU A 527 -18.17 -4.11 16.44
CA GLU A 527 -18.44 -5.47 16.94
C GLU A 527 -19.84 -5.94 16.54
N ASP A 528 -20.83 -5.04 16.62
CA ASP A 528 -22.22 -5.35 16.26
C ASP A 528 -22.42 -5.56 14.75
N GLU A 529 -21.49 -5.10 13.89
CA GLU A 529 -21.52 -5.41 12.46
C GLU A 529 -21.40 -6.91 12.18
N LYS A 530 -20.77 -7.70 13.07
CA LYS A 530 -20.44 -9.10 12.80
C LYS A 530 -21.65 -9.97 12.47
N SER A 531 -22.76 -9.81 13.18
CA SER A 531 -23.98 -10.60 12.93
C SER A 531 -24.64 -10.22 11.60
N ILE A 532 -24.58 -8.95 11.23
CA ILE A 532 -25.09 -8.47 9.93
C ILE A 532 -24.21 -9.00 8.79
N LEU A 533 -22.89 -8.89 8.93
CA LEU A 533 -21.93 -9.38 7.96
C LEU A 533 -22.00 -10.91 7.78
N ASP A 534 -22.21 -11.64 8.87
CA ASP A 534 -22.46 -13.08 8.85
C ASP A 534 -23.75 -13.41 8.07
N SER A 535 -24.84 -12.67 8.31
CA SER A 535 -26.08 -12.89 7.55
C SER A 535 -25.90 -12.69 6.03
N TRP A 536 -25.11 -11.71 5.59
CA TRP A 536 -24.78 -11.51 4.17
C TRP A 536 -23.92 -12.65 3.59
N ILE A 537 -23.12 -13.33 4.41
CA ILE A 537 -22.39 -14.53 3.99
C ILE A 537 -23.37 -15.71 3.85
N LEU A 538 -24.27 -15.87 4.82
CA LEU A 538 -25.24 -16.96 4.84
C LEU A 538 -26.28 -16.88 3.70
N GLU A 539 -26.59 -15.69 3.19
CA GLU A 539 -27.40 -15.50 1.97
C GLU A 539 -26.86 -16.26 0.75
N HIS A 540 -25.55 -16.52 0.72
CA HIS A 540 -24.85 -17.19 -0.38
C HIS A 540 -24.20 -18.52 0.05
N ALA A 541 -24.56 -19.06 1.21
CA ALA A 541 -23.95 -20.27 1.74
C ALA A 541 -24.15 -21.46 0.78
N GLY A 542 -23.02 -22.08 0.40
CA GLY A 542 -23.01 -23.24 -0.50
C GLY A 542 -23.13 -22.90 -1.98
N ASP A 543 -23.21 -21.63 -2.37
CA ASP A 543 -23.15 -21.20 -3.77
C ASP A 543 -21.69 -21.01 -4.22
N PRO A 544 -21.18 -21.83 -5.17
CA PRO A 544 -19.82 -21.71 -5.68
C PRO A 544 -19.49 -20.33 -6.26
N MET A 545 -20.48 -19.58 -6.75
CA MET A 545 -20.30 -18.22 -7.29
C MET A 545 -19.76 -17.22 -6.26
N TYR A 546 -19.93 -17.53 -4.98
CA TYR A 546 -19.56 -16.69 -3.84
C TYR A 546 -18.45 -17.32 -3.00
N ARG A 547 -17.80 -18.38 -3.50
CA ARG A 547 -16.75 -19.10 -2.78
C ARG A 547 -15.44 -18.33 -2.78
N PHE A 548 -14.81 -18.25 -1.61
CA PHE A 548 -13.41 -17.90 -1.46
C PHE A 548 -12.56 -19.16 -1.31
N GLY A 549 -11.54 -19.32 -2.15
CA GLY A 549 -10.45 -20.28 -1.96
C GLY A 549 -9.12 -19.55 -1.84
N HIS A 550 -8.43 -19.77 -0.72
CA HIS A 550 -7.19 -19.06 -0.44
C HIS A 550 -6.03 -19.58 -1.32
N GLN A 551 -5.08 -18.71 -1.63
CA GLN A 551 -3.87 -19.13 -2.35
C GLN A 551 -3.03 -20.09 -1.51
N GLN A 552 -2.76 -21.27 -2.05
CA GLN A 552 -1.94 -22.30 -1.42
C GLN A 552 -0.44 -22.09 -1.76
N VAL A 553 0.45 -22.33 -0.79
CA VAL A 553 1.90 -22.17 -0.94
C VAL A 553 2.59 -23.52 -0.70
N GLY A 554 3.35 -23.97 -1.68
CA GLY A 554 3.98 -25.29 -1.65
C GLY A 554 3.11 -26.32 -2.37
N ASP A 555 2.78 -27.42 -1.68
CA ASP A 555 1.93 -28.46 -2.23
C ASP A 555 0.46 -28.02 -2.25
N VAL A 556 -0.25 -28.38 -3.31
CA VAL A 556 -1.69 -28.11 -3.46
C VAL A 556 -2.46 -29.21 -2.73
N VAL A 557 -3.23 -28.82 -1.72
CA VAL A 557 -4.08 -29.72 -0.92
C VAL A 557 -5.52 -29.69 -1.44
N ASP A 558 -6.08 -28.51 -1.66
CA ASP A 558 -7.42 -28.35 -2.24
C ASP A 558 -7.33 -28.28 -3.78
N PRO A 559 -7.79 -29.31 -4.52
CA PRO A 559 -7.73 -29.34 -5.98
C PRO A 559 -8.75 -28.41 -6.65
N SER A 560 -9.65 -27.80 -5.88
CA SER A 560 -10.59 -26.79 -6.35
C SER A 560 -10.13 -25.35 -6.08
N SER A 561 -8.90 -25.18 -5.59
CA SER A 561 -8.31 -23.87 -5.31
C SER A 561 -6.88 -23.78 -5.83
N GLN A 562 -6.67 -24.10 -7.11
CA GLN A 562 -5.34 -24.17 -7.72
C GLN A 562 -5.04 -22.91 -8.52
N THR A 563 -3.75 -22.61 -8.69
CA THR A 563 -3.37 -21.51 -9.59
C THR A 563 -3.52 -21.97 -11.04
N GLU A 564 -4.04 -21.07 -11.89
CA GLU A 564 -4.16 -21.27 -13.35
C GLU A 564 -5.11 -22.40 -13.78
N ASP A 565 -5.95 -22.90 -12.88
CA ASP A 565 -7.03 -23.82 -13.23
C ASP A 565 -8.24 -23.08 -13.83
N LEU A 566 -9.18 -23.82 -14.41
CA LEU A 566 -10.36 -23.24 -15.01
C LEU A 566 -11.52 -24.24 -15.01
N GLY A 567 -12.63 -23.83 -14.39
CA GLY A 567 -13.88 -24.58 -14.35
C GLY A 567 -13.91 -25.68 -13.29
N ASP A 568 -15.08 -26.32 -13.16
CA ASP A 568 -15.42 -27.31 -12.13
C ASP A 568 -14.75 -28.69 -12.28
N ASN A 569 -14.08 -28.93 -13.40
CA ASN A 569 -13.44 -30.20 -13.72
C ASN A 569 -12.05 -29.99 -14.32
N ALA A 570 -11.04 -29.95 -13.46
CA ALA A 570 -9.64 -29.75 -13.83
C ALA A 570 -9.12 -30.79 -14.84
N ILE A 571 -9.65 -32.02 -14.83
CA ILE A 571 -9.24 -33.09 -15.76
C ILE A 571 -9.76 -32.79 -17.16
N LEU A 572 -11.06 -32.49 -17.29
CA LEU A 572 -11.69 -32.18 -18.57
C LEU A 572 -11.14 -30.86 -19.15
N ALA A 573 -10.96 -29.84 -18.31
CA ALA A 573 -10.38 -28.58 -18.71
C ALA A 573 -8.94 -28.76 -19.24
N SER A 574 -8.13 -29.53 -18.51
CA SER A 574 -6.76 -29.88 -18.93
C SER A 574 -6.74 -30.67 -20.25
N GLU A 575 -7.70 -31.57 -20.47
CA GLU A 575 -7.81 -32.29 -21.73
C GLU A 575 -8.04 -31.34 -22.92
N TYR A 576 -8.95 -30.36 -22.77
CA TYR A 576 -9.18 -29.33 -23.79
C TYR A 576 -7.96 -28.42 -23.99
N GLY A 577 -7.29 -28.01 -22.90
CA GLY A 577 -6.04 -27.26 -22.95
C GLY A 577 -4.96 -28.00 -23.73
N ILE A 578 -4.76 -29.30 -23.47
CA ILE A 578 -3.79 -30.14 -24.18
C ILE A 578 -4.15 -30.28 -25.66
N LYS A 579 -5.43 -30.45 -26.01
CA LYS A 579 -5.88 -30.43 -27.42
C LYS A 579 -5.49 -29.12 -28.11
N ASN A 580 -5.61 -27.99 -27.43
CA ASN A 580 -5.17 -26.70 -27.94
C ASN A 580 -3.64 -26.64 -28.12
N LEU A 581 -2.86 -27.11 -27.14
CA LEU A 581 -1.40 -27.18 -27.28
C LEU A 581 -0.97 -28.05 -28.48
N GLN A 582 -1.64 -29.18 -28.72
CA GLN A 582 -1.39 -30.04 -29.89
C GLN A 582 -1.67 -29.33 -31.22
N ARG A 583 -2.59 -28.38 -31.26
CA ARG A 583 -2.84 -27.53 -32.45
C ARG A 583 -1.81 -26.42 -32.59
N ILE A 584 -1.26 -25.91 -31.49
CA ILE A 584 -0.26 -24.83 -31.50
C ILE A 584 1.10 -25.34 -31.96
N VAL A 585 1.59 -26.46 -31.42
CA VAL A 585 2.97 -26.96 -31.64
C VAL A 585 3.37 -27.05 -33.12
N PRO A 586 2.55 -27.61 -34.04
CA PRO A 586 2.93 -27.72 -35.46
C PRO A 586 3.10 -26.37 -36.16
N ASN A 587 2.48 -25.32 -35.63
CA ASN A 587 2.48 -23.99 -36.23
C ASN A 587 3.52 -23.05 -35.60
N LEU A 588 4.23 -23.47 -34.55
CA LEU A 588 5.17 -22.59 -33.84
C LEU A 588 6.22 -22.00 -34.79
N VAL A 589 6.81 -22.80 -35.68
CA VAL A 589 7.82 -22.31 -36.62
C VAL A 589 7.28 -21.19 -37.51
N GLU A 590 6.05 -21.35 -38.01
CA GLU A 590 5.39 -20.36 -38.87
C GLU A 590 5.00 -19.10 -38.08
N TRP A 591 4.36 -19.27 -36.91
CA TRP A 591 3.85 -18.15 -36.11
C TRP A 591 4.92 -17.34 -35.39
N THR A 592 6.14 -17.87 -35.27
CA THR A 592 7.28 -17.16 -34.69
C THR A 592 8.33 -16.77 -35.72
N GLN A 593 8.06 -16.92 -37.02
CA GLN A 593 9.02 -16.59 -38.06
C GLN A 593 9.11 -15.06 -38.24
N GLU A 594 10.33 -14.54 -38.24
CA GLU A 594 10.63 -13.16 -38.64
C GLU A 594 11.92 -13.13 -39.48
N ASP A 595 11.85 -12.46 -40.63
CA ASP A 595 12.99 -12.37 -41.56
C ASP A 595 14.18 -11.67 -40.88
N GLY A 596 15.33 -12.34 -40.86
CA GLY A 596 16.57 -11.82 -40.28
C GLY A 596 16.74 -12.04 -38.77
N LYS A 597 15.79 -12.68 -38.08
CA LYS A 597 15.93 -13.10 -36.67
C LYS A 597 16.39 -14.56 -36.53
N ASN A 598 16.90 -14.91 -35.36
CA ASN A 598 17.24 -16.28 -34.98
C ASN A 598 16.00 -17.01 -34.39
N TYR A 599 16.20 -18.18 -33.78
CA TYR A 599 15.12 -19.02 -33.25
C TYR A 599 14.78 -18.75 -31.76
N ASP A 600 15.22 -17.63 -31.18
CA ASP A 600 15.07 -17.38 -29.73
C ASP A 600 13.59 -17.27 -29.33
N ASP A 601 12.74 -16.66 -30.17
CA ASP A 601 11.29 -16.60 -29.93
C ASP A 601 10.62 -17.98 -30.05
N LEU A 602 11.06 -18.80 -31.01
CA LEU A 602 10.61 -20.18 -31.17
C LEU A 602 10.96 -21.00 -29.93
N GLU A 603 12.22 -20.93 -29.47
CA GLU A 603 12.68 -21.62 -28.25
C GLU A 603 11.87 -21.17 -27.03
N THR A 604 11.66 -19.86 -26.90
CA THR A 604 10.87 -19.28 -25.81
C THR A 604 9.44 -19.82 -25.80
N LEU A 605 8.71 -19.71 -26.92
CA LEU A 605 7.30 -20.13 -26.99
C LEU A 605 7.13 -21.64 -26.94
N TYR A 606 8.08 -22.42 -27.48
CA TYR A 606 8.12 -23.87 -27.27
C TYR A 606 8.26 -24.22 -25.78
N GLY A 607 9.16 -23.53 -25.07
CA GLY A 607 9.31 -23.66 -23.62
C GLY A 607 8.03 -23.31 -22.85
N GLN A 608 7.30 -22.27 -23.29
CA GLN A 608 6.00 -21.91 -22.70
C GLN A 608 4.94 -23.00 -22.91
N VAL A 609 4.87 -23.62 -24.09
CA VAL A 609 3.98 -24.76 -24.35
C VAL A 609 4.30 -25.93 -23.43
N LEU A 610 5.57 -26.29 -23.27
CA LEU A 610 5.98 -27.38 -22.37
C LEU A 610 5.65 -27.06 -20.90
N SER A 611 5.90 -25.82 -20.47
CA SER A 611 5.55 -25.34 -19.14
C SER A 611 4.03 -25.43 -18.89
N GLN A 612 3.23 -25.00 -19.86
CA GLN A 612 1.77 -25.05 -19.79
C GLN A 612 1.24 -26.49 -19.79
N TYR A 613 1.83 -27.40 -20.58
CA TYR A 613 1.51 -28.82 -20.53
C TYR A 613 1.77 -29.42 -19.14
N ASN A 614 2.94 -29.14 -18.55
CA ASN A 614 3.29 -29.62 -17.21
C ASN A 614 2.33 -29.07 -16.15
N ARG A 615 1.90 -27.82 -16.29
CA ARG A 615 0.89 -27.20 -15.42
C ARG A 615 -0.44 -27.94 -15.47
N TYR A 616 -0.96 -28.25 -16.67
CA TYR A 616 -2.18 -29.04 -16.83
C TYR A 616 -2.06 -30.45 -16.22
N MET A 617 -0.89 -31.10 -16.35
CA MET A 617 -0.65 -32.38 -15.69
C MET A 617 -0.61 -32.26 -14.16
N GLY A 618 -0.09 -31.16 -13.64
CA GLY A 618 -0.14 -30.82 -12.22
C GLY A 618 -1.57 -30.65 -11.69
N HIS A 619 -2.43 -29.94 -12.44
CA HIS A 619 -3.84 -29.79 -12.09
C HIS A 619 -4.54 -31.14 -11.94
N VAL A 620 -4.26 -32.08 -12.85
CA VAL A 620 -4.78 -33.45 -12.79
C VAL A 620 -4.24 -34.20 -11.59
N SER A 621 -2.92 -34.17 -11.33
CA SER A 621 -2.33 -34.94 -10.23
C SER A 621 -2.83 -34.51 -8.86
N ASN A 622 -3.12 -33.21 -8.67
CA ASN A 622 -3.58 -32.67 -7.40
C ASN A 622 -4.99 -33.15 -7.00
N ASN A 623 -5.77 -33.69 -7.95
CA ASN A 623 -7.06 -34.30 -7.65
C ASN A 623 -6.92 -35.69 -6.97
N ILE A 624 -5.73 -36.30 -6.99
CA ILE A 624 -5.49 -37.61 -6.37
C ILE A 624 -5.14 -37.40 -4.89
N GLY A 625 -6.10 -37.69 -4.00
CA GLY A 625 -5.92 -37.56 -2.55
C GLY A 625 -5.99 -36.11 -2.04
N GLY A 626 -6.44 -35.17 -2.88
CA GLY A 626 -6.75 -33.80 -2.46
C GLY A 626 -7.90 -33.74 -1.46
N VAL A 627 -7.93 -32.67 -0.66
CA VAL A 627 -8.92 -32.41 0.38
C VAL A 627 -9.55 -31.05 0.12
N TYR A 628 -10.86 -31.01 -0.05
CA TYR A 628 -11.58 -29.75 -0.33
C TYR A 628 -11.74 -28.96 0.96
N GLU A 629 -11.36 -27.69 0.95
CA GLU A 629 -11.54 -26.77 2.07
C GLU A 629 -12.69 -25.79 1.80
N ASN A 630 -13.68 -25.81 2.69
CA ASN A 630 -14.79 -24.88 2.68
C ASN A 630 -14.98 -24.32 4.09
N HIS A 631 -14.51 -23.09 4.32
CA HIS A 631 -14.66 -22.44 5.61
C HIS A 631 -16.13 -22.26 6.00
N LYS A 632 -16.44 -22.61 7.24
CA LYS A 632 -17.80 -22.61 7.82
C LYS A 632 -17.72 -22.19 9.28
N THR A 633 -18.80 -21.61 9.79
CA THR A 633 -19.02 -21.37 11.22
C THR A 633 -19.76 -22.56 11.86
N TYR A 634 -19.80 -22.60 13.20
CA TYR A 634 -20.33 -23.75 13.96
C TYR A 634 -21.81 -24.06 13.68
N ASP A 635 -22.55 -23.05 13.24
CA ASP A 635 -23.97 -23.05 12.92
C ASP A 635 -24.25 -23.49 11.47
N GLN A 636 -23.22 -23.67 10.65
CA GLN A 636 -23.32 -24.20 9.28
C GLN A 636 -23.05 -25.71 9.26
N GLU A 637 -23.90 -26.48 8.57
CA GLU A 637 -23.78 -27.93 8.50
C GLU A 637 -22.60 -28.42 7.61
N GLY A 638 -22.12 -29.63 7.91
CA GLY A 638 -21.10 -30.35 7.14
C GLY A 638 -19.66 -30.04 7.57
N ALA A 639 -18.72 -30.82 7.05
CA ALA A 639 -17.31 -30.64 7.36
C ALA A 639 -16.71 -29.41 6.64
N VAL A 640 -15.67 -28.84 7.25
CA VAL A 640 -14.79 -27.84 6.61
C VAL A 640 -13.84 -28.53 5.62
N TYR A 641 -13.46 -29.78 5.89
CA TYR A 641 -12.55 -30.59 5.08
C TYR A 641 -13.28 -31.85 4.61
N THR A 642 -13.33 -32.10 3.29
CA THR A 642 -14.00 -33.27 2.69
C THR A 642 -13.16 -33.97 1.65
#